data_AF-A0A956A9Z8-F1
#
_entry.id   AF-A0A956A9Z8-F1
#
_cell.length_a   1.000
_cell.length_b   1.000
_cell.length_c   1.000
_cell.angle_alpha   90.00
_cell.angle_beta   90.00
_cell.angle_gamma   90.00
#
_symmetry.space_group_name_H-M   'P 1'
#
loop_
_entity.id
_entity.type
_entity.pdbx_description
1 polymer ?
#
loop_
_entity_poly.entity_id
_entity_poly.type
_entity_poly.pdbx_seq_one_letter_code
_entity_poly.pdbx_strand_id
1 'polypeptide(L)'
;GMLADGIATRRGRRGALIHFDRVNRLVRGRRGARLAAITSGGAIPDNADYRVLQDPQDSFVGTINEDFAIESMPGDIFQLGNTSWRILKIEADAVRVEDAHGEPPTIPFWFGEAPSRSHELSGWVSFVRRRVAEQFDQAYPELARSLHQRLVDASTTIELDELADVDCASLAQEWVERYGICASAAEQLVEYLVTAYVGLGAMPTAETLVAERFFDEAGGMQLVVHSPFGSRVNRAWGLALRKSFCRHFNFELQAAATEDAIVLSLNVTHSFQLDDVFRFLSSQSVRRVLTQALLDAPMFTTRWRWNANRALAVLRFRGGRRVPPRFQRMDAEDLVSVVFPDQLACLEHIVGDREIPDHPLVQQTIDDCLEEAMDCRYLEQLLRELEAADKRLVARDLRGPSPLAQEILAARPYAFLDGAPLEERRTQAVLSRRYLDLRGASELGHLDPAAIEALRREIWPSVRDRHELHDALAIGGYLTEGEGERGDAGYPGAERGACEDRTARDGSDARDASGERGSWRPYFDELRAERRAVALRVAEGAPTLWVASERLPLWTAVAPSAQLVETAKRRLGVTAWLGRELPDLVAAPSGSHLSSVLSADAALVEVLRGRFESLGPVSVSTLTAETGLSRDAIETAVLNLEAEGFVFQGRFSPGAAETEWCERRLLARLHRYTVARLRREIQPVSQSDFMRFLLRWQRVHPETRGDGPAALEAVLEQLDGFEIPAVAWEGAVLPTRLQRYDPNWLEHTMLSGRYVWGRLTPPADTDGEHRRGGPVKHSPIALARRGSALLSFCATLWPALSELPLSSTAASILDVLASRGALFFDELQQLTRLLPTPLEEGLGELVFFGLVTADSFNGLRALLVPASKRNGRGRRGPRAPLRFGMAHAGRWGLFRRSGAGEPADDPQSVLVEVAHLLLRRYGVVVRAVLEREGRSLPPWRELLRCFRRLEARGEIRGGRFVDGFSGEQFALPEAIPALRDARREQDEALLVLSAADPLNLTGIVTPGDRVPALVDNRVVYRGGVPVAARVGGEVRRLDRSAASIESALDQLLRQSIAPAELRGYLA
;
A
#
# COMPACT_ATOMS: atom_id res chain seq x y z
N GLY A 1 -57.41 -8.21 -15.81
CA GLY A 1 -56.14 -7.47 -15.71
C GLY A 1 -56.09 -6.74 -14.38
N MET A 2 -54.89 -6.61 -13.81
CA MET A 2 -54.62 -6.09 -12.45
C MET A 2 -55.38 -4.81 -12.08
N LEU A 3 -55.42 -3.81 -12.95
CA LEU A 3 -56.14 -2.55 -12.68
C LEU A 3 -57.67 -2.69 -12.72
N ALA A 4 -58.21 -3.70 -13.40
CA ALA A 4 -59.65 -3.94 -13.55
C ALA A 4 -60.21 -4.87 -12.45
N ASP A 5 -59.46 -5.94 -12.18
CA ASP A 5 -59.82 -7.00 -11.23
C ASP A 5 -59.35 -6.65 -9.80
N GLY A 6 -58.39 -5.71 -9.67
CA GLY A 6 -57.72 -5.37 -8.42
C GLY A 6 -56.76 -6.48 -7.98
N ILE A 7 -56.13 -6.28 -6.83
CA ILE A 7 -55.28 -7.27 -6.18
C ILE A 7 -56.00 -7.74 -4.92
N ALA A 8 -56.33 -9.03 -4.89
CA ALA A 8 -57.03 -9.64 -3.77
C ALA A 8 -56.02 -9.94 -2.64
N THR A 9 -55.98 -9.06 -1.65
CA THR A 9 -55.21 -9.30 -0.41
C THR A 9 -56.11 -9.99 0.63
N ARG A 10 -55.53 -10.57 1.70
CA ARG A 10 -56.29 -11.04 2.88
C ARG A 10 -57.18 -9.95 3.50
N ARG A 11 -56.93 -8.66 3.18
CA ARG A 11 -57.69 -7.48 3.62
C ARG A 11 -58.71 -6.97 2.57
N GLY A 12 -58.94 -7.71 1.48
CA GLY A 12 -59.91 -7.39 0.42
C GLY A 12 -59.28 -7.00 -0.94
N ARG A 13 -60.13 -6.72 -1.95
CA ARG A 13 -59.70 -6.24 -3.28
C ARG A 13 -59.26 -4.77 -3.19
N ARG A 14 -57.95 -4.52 -3.25
CA ARG A 14 -57.36 -3.18 -3.32
C ARG A 14 -56.89 -2.87 -4.75
N GLY A 15 -56.76 -1.59 -5.10
CA GLY A 15 -56.08 -1.17 -6.34
C GLY A 15 -56.85 -1.30 -7.66
N ALA A 16 -58.15 -1.61 -7.66
CA ALA A 16 -58.94 -1.59 -8.89
C ALA A 16 -59.25 -0.13 -9.30
N LEU A 17 -58.46 0.44 -10.21
CA LEU A 17 -58.63 1.81 -10.72
C LEU A 17 -59.47 1.87 -12.01
N ILE A 18 -59.60 0.77 -12.74
CA ILE A 18 -60.41 0.71 -13.97
C ILE A 18 -61.51 -0.35 -13.85
N HIS A 19 -62.49 -0.24 -14.72
CA HIS A 19 -63.52 -1.23 -14.96
C HIS A 19 -63.37 -1.68 -16.41
N PHE A 20 -63.18 -2.98 -16.63
CA PHE A 20 -63.04 -3.56 -17.96
C PHE A 20 -64.22 -4.50 -18.24
N ASP A 21 -65.10 -4.05 -19.13
CA ASP A 21 -66.16 -4.86 -19.68
C ASP A 21 -65.58 -5.72 -20.81
N ARG A 22 -65.33 -7.00 -20.51
CA ARG A 22 -64.70 -7.95 -21.44
C ARG A 22 -65.60 -8.28 -22.64
N VAL A 23 -66.92 -8.24 -22.47
CA VAL A 23 -67.89 -8.58 -23.52
C VAL A 23 -67.91 -7.48 -24.57
N ASN A 24 -68.01 -6.24 -24.12
CA ASN A 24 -68.07 -5.08 -25.01
C ASN A 24 -66.68 -4.49 -25.34
N ARG A 25 -65.61 -5.04 -24.74
CA ARG A 25 -64.23 -4.54 -24.82
C ARG A 25 -64.10 -3.06 -24.42
N LEU A 26 -64.89 -2.61 -23.44
CA LEU A 26 -64.92 -1.21 -22.97
C LEU A 26 -64.14 -1.05 -21.65
N VAL A 27 -63.27 -0.04 -21.59
CA VAL A 27 -62.53 0.35 -20.38
C VAL A 27 -63.06 1.67 -19.85
N ARG A 28 -63.38 1.74 -18.54
CA ARG A 28 -63.79 2.98 -17.85
C ARG A 28 -63.00 3.18 -16.57
N GLY A 29 -62.64 4.43 -16.24
CA GLY A 29 -62.01 4.76 -14.96
C GLY A 29 -63.02 4.66 -13.81
N ARG A 30 -62.62 4.08 -12.68
CA ARG A 30 -63.40 4.09 -11.43
C ARG A 30 -63.20 5.42 -10.69
N ARG A 31 -64.06 5.68 -9.69
CA ARG A 31 -63.95 6.88 -8.84
C ARG A 31 -62.58 6.89 -8.15
N GLY A 32 -61.83 7.99 -8.31
CA GLY A 32 -60.48 8.15 -7.76
C GLY A 32 -59.34 7.86 -8.75
N ALA A 33 -59.60 7.18 -9.88
CA ALA A 33 -58.58 6.83 -10.87
C ALA A 33 -57.89 8.06 -11.48
N ARG A 34 -58.66 9.09 -11.83
CA ARG A 34 -58.13 10.36 -12.37
C ARG A 34 -57.18 11.04 -11.38
N LEU A 35 -57.52 11.06 -10.09
CA LEU A 35 -56.70 11.70 -9.07
C LEU A 35 -55.40 10.92 -8.84
N ALA A 36 -55.47 9.58 -8.78
CA ALA A 36 -54.30 8.71 -8.67
C ALA A 36 -53.33 8.89 -9.85
N ALA A 37 -53.84 8.99 -11.08
CA ALA A 37 -53.01 9.21 -12.26
C ALA A 37 -52.31 10.59 -12.24
N ILE A 38 -53.04 11.67 -11.94
CA ILE A 38 -52.49 13.04 -11.91
C ILE A 38 -51.43 13.20 -10.80
N THR A 39 -51.64 12.56 -9.65
CA THR A 39 -50.74 12.67 -8.48
C THR A 39 -49.61 11.64 -8.48
N SER A 40 -49.50 10.80 -9.52
CA SER A 40 -48.47 9.75 -9.61
C SER A 40 -47.04 10.29 -9.73
N GLY A 41 -46.87 11.53 -10.20
CA GLY A 41 -45.55 12.10 -10.49
C GLY A 41 -44.87 11.52 -11.74
N GLY A 42 -45.56 10.69 -12.54
CA GLY A 42 -45.06 10.16 -13.81
C GLY A 42 -44.12 8.96 -13.67
N ALA A 43 -43.18 8.84 -14.61
CA ALA A 43 -42.27 7.69 -14.72
C ALA A 43 -41.01 7.79 -13.86
N ILE A 44 -40.66 8.99 -13.38
CA ILE A 44 -39.49 9.19 -12.52
C ILE A 44 -39.75 8.47 -11.18
N PRO A 45 -38.83 7.59 -10.75
CA PRO A 45 -38.98 6.87 -9.49
C PRO A 45 -38.92 7.82 -8.29
N ASP A 46 -39.54 7.40 -7.18
CA ASP A 46 -39.52 8.16 -5.93
C ASP A 46 -38.31 7.69 -5.10
N ASN A 47 -37.19 8.39 -5.25
CA ASN A 47 -35.98 8.22 -4.44
C ASN A 47 -36.12 9.16 -3.23
N ALA A 48 -36.12 8.60 -2.02
CA ALA A 48 -36.18 9.41 -0.82
C ALA A 48 -34.79 9.65 -0.26
N ASP A 49 -34.53 10.86 0.21
CA ASP A 49 -33.36 11.17 1.00
C ASP A 49 -33.80 11.47 2.44
N TYR A 50 -32.99 11.07 3.41
CA TYR A 50 -33.17 11.43 4.80
C TYR A 50 -32.48 12.76 5.07
N ARG A 51 -33.15 13.64 5.80
CA ARG A 51 -32.54 14.89 6.27
C ARG A 51 -31.61 14.58 7.44
N VAL A 52 -30.35 15.01 7.37
CA VAL A 52 -29.42 14.90 8.48
C VAL A 52 -29.54 16.14 9.34
N LEU A 53 -29.90 15.94 10.61
CA LEU A 53 -30.13 17.00 11.59
C LEU A 53 -29.15 16.83 12.75
N GLN A 54 -28.48 17.91 13.14
CA GLN A 54 -27.60 17.90 14.30
C GLN A 54 -28.40 17.99 15.60
N ASP A 55 -28.15 17.07 16.54
CA ASP A 55 -28.73 17.11 17.88
C ASP A 55 -27.82 17.88 18.85
N PRO A 56 -28.34 18.67 19.81
CA PRO A 56 -29.75 19.00 20.05
C PRO A 56 -30.25 20.24 19.28
N GLN A 57 -29.42 20.85 18.42
CA GLN A 57 -29.76 22.14 17.78
C GLN A 57 -30.81 22.03 16.66
N ASP A 58 -31.18 20.81 16.22
CA ASP A 58 -32.03 20.51 15.07
C ASP A 58 -31.57 21.24 13.77
N SER A 59 -30.27 21.57 13.67
CA SER A 59 -29.73 22.26 12.51
C SER A 59 -29.52 21.30 11.34
N PHE A 60 -29.99 21.70 10.17
CA PHE A 60 -29.85 20.92 8.94
C PHE A 60 -28.39 20.90 8.48
N VAL A 61 -27.80 19.71 8.43
CA VAL A 61 -26.41 19.48 8.00
C VAL A 61 -26.35 19.13 6.50
N GLY A 62 -27.30 18.33 6.03
CA GLY A 62 -27.37 17.88 4.64
C GLY A 62 -28.38 16.75 4.46
N THR A 63 -28.27 16.02 3.35
CA THR A 63 -29.10 14.84 3.08
C THR A 63 -28.23 13.60 2.90
N ILE A 64 -28.76 12.43 3.24
CA ILE A 64 -28.17 11.14 2.92
C ILE A 64 -29.22 10.27 2.22
N ASN A 65 -28.75 9.35 1.38
CA ASN A 65 -29.63 8.45 0.67
C ASN A 65 -30.40 7.52 1.63
N GLU A 66 -31.64 7.19 1.27
CA GLU A 66 -32.51 6.28 2.02
C GLU A 66 -31.86 4.93 2.33
N ASP A 67 -31.15 4.31 1.38
CA ASP A 67 -30.56 2.99 1.58
C ASP A 67 -29.39 3.02 2.57
N PHE A 68 -28.51 4.04 2.46
CA PHE A 68 -27.44 4.27 3.43
C PHE A 68 -27.98 4.50 4.85
N ALA A 69 -29.06 5.29 4.98
CA ALA A 69 -29.66 5.58 6.27
C ALA A 69 -30.29 4.34 6.95
N ILE A 70 -30.68 3.32 6.19
CA ILE A 70 -31.30 2.09 6.72
C ILE A 70 -30.25 1.07 7.13
N GLU A 71 -29.17 0.95 6.36
CA GLU A 71 -28.06 0.03 6.64
C GLU A 71 -27.20 0.51 7.81
N SER A 72 -27.27 1.80 8.14
CA SER A 72 -26.52 2.40 9.25
C SER A 72 -27.19 2.12 10.61
N MET A 73 -26.36 1.97 11.65
CA MET A 73 -26.77 1.80 13.04
C MET A 73 -26.46 3.05 13.90
N PRO A 74 -27.15 3.24 15.04
CA PRO A 74 -26.75 4.22 16.06
C PRO A 74 -25.32 3.95 16.54
N GLY A 75 -24.45 4.95 16.46
CA GLY A 75 -23.01 4.87 16.74
C GLY A 75 -22.13 4.95 15.49
N ASP A 76 -22.67 4.68 14.31
CA ASP A 76 -21.90 4.74 13.07
C ASP A 76 -21.50 6.16 12.72
N ILE A 77 -20.28 6.31 12.18
CA ILE A 77 -19.69 7.61 11.85
C ILE A 77 -19.59 7.74 10.35
N PHE A 78 -20.12 8.83 9.80
CA PHE A 78 -20.09 9.10 8.36
C PHE A 78 -19.66 10.52 8.03
N GLN A 79 -19.13 10.70 6.82
CA GLN A 79 -18.65 12.02 6.39
C GLN A 79 -19.71 12.75 5.57
N LEU A 80 -20.02 13.99 5.95
CA LEU A 80 -20.88 14.87 5.16
C LEU A 80 -20.24 16.25 5.05
N GLY A 81 -19.82 16.60 3.83
CA GLY A 81 -18.91 17.72 3.59
C GLY A 81 -17.48 17.39 4.06
N ASN A 82 -16.87 18.31 4.82
CA ASN A 82 -15.53 18.11 5.41
C ASN A 82 -15.57 17.65 6.88
N THR A 83 -16.76 17.32 7.40
CA THR A 83 -16.97 17.00 8.81
C THR A 83 -17.49 15.56 8.96
N SER A 84 -16.99 14.88 10.00
CA SER A 84 -17.42 13.55 10.43
C SER A 84 -18.58 13.66 11.42
N TRP A 85 -19.66 12.90 11.19
CA TRP A 85 -20.88 12.92 11.98
C TRP A 85 -21.19 11.52 12.52
N ARG A 86 -21.51 11.41 13.81
CA ARG A 86 -21.94 10.16 14.45
C ARG A 86 -23.46 10.08 14.49
N ILE A 87 -24.03 8.96 14.07
CA ILE A 87 -25.48 8.71 14.12
C ILE A 87 -25.91 8.47 15.56
N LEU A 88 -26.84 9.29 16.04
CA LEU A 88 -27.50 9.09 17.33
C LEU A 88 -28.77 8.26 17.16
N LYS A 89 -29.58 8.62 16.16
CA LYS A 89 -30.91 8.03 15.97
C LYS A 89 -31.41 8.23 14.54
N ILE A 90 -32.06 7.22 13.99
CA ILE A 90 -32.72 7.28 12.69
C ILE A 90 -34.25 7.38 12.92
N GLU A 91 -34.88 8.43 12.40
CA GLU A 91 -36.31 8.73 12.49
C GLU A 91 -37.04 8.45 11.17
N ALA A 92 -38.31 8.81 11.03
CA ALA A 92 -39.11 8.45 9.84
C ALA A 92 -38.70 9.21 8.55
N ASP A 93 -38.13 10.40 8.68
CA ASP A 93 -37.75 11.31 7.58
C ASP A 93 -36.42 12.06 7.84
N ALA A 94 -35.73 11.71 8.93
CA ALA A 94 -34.49 12.36 9.35
C ALA A 94 -33.54 11.41 10.09
N VAL A 95 -32.24 11.70 10.03
CA VAL A 95 -31.20 11.06 10.85
C VAL A 95 -30.62 12.13 11.76
N ARG A 96 -30.70 11.90 13.08
CA ARG A 96 -30.12 12.75 14.11
C ARG A 96 -28.67 12.37 14.35
N VAL A 97 -27.77 13.37 14.33
CA VAL A 97 -26.33 13.18 14.42
C VAL A 97 -25.66 14.14 15.40
N GLU A 98 -24.48 13.78 15.88
CA GLU A 98 -23.55 14.66 16.59
C GLU A 98 -22.19 14.74 15.86
N ASP A 99 -21.38 15.75 16.14
CA ASP A 99 -20.04 15.88 15.57
C ASP A 99 -19.11 14.79 16.15
N ALA A 100 -18.43 14.05 15.28
CA ALA A 100 -17.51 12.97 15.67
C ALA A 100 -16.06 13.44 15.88
N HIS A 101 -15.80 14.76 15.84
CA HIS A 101 -14.51 15.38 16.18
C HIS A 101 -13.28 14.81 15.44
N GLY A 102 -13.46 14.41 14.18
CA GLY A 102 -12.38 13.88 13.34
C GLY A 102 -12.11 12.39 13.53
N GLU A 103 -12.98 11.65 14.21
CA GLU A 103 -12.96 10.19 14.18
C GLU A 103 -13.15 9.67 12.73
N PRO A 104 -12.49 8.55 12.37
CA PRO A 104 -12.45 8.06 10.99
C PRO A 104 -13.87 7.72 10.46
N PRO A 105 -14.35 8.40 9.40
CA PRO A 105 -15.73 8.24 8.94
C PRO A 105 -15.87 7.24 7.77
N THR A 106 -17.05 6.63 7.66
CA THR A 106 -17.53 5.96 6.44
C THR A 106 -18.09 7.00 5.46
N ILE A 107 -17.91 6.80 4.15
CA ILE A 107 -18.47 7.73 3.16
C ILE A 107 -19.91 7.30 2.81
N PRO A 108 -20.92 8.17 2.96
CA PRO A 108 -22.28 7.88 2.52
C PRO A 108 -22.29 7.53 1.03
N PHE A 109 -22.88 6.39 0.68
CA PHE A 109 -23.11 6.05 -0.71
C PHE A 109 -24.44 6.64 -1.19
N TRP A 110 -24.48 6.95 -2.48
CA TRP A 110 -25.68 7.36 -3.17
C TRP A 110 -25.93 6.31 -4.26
N PHE A 111 -27.03 5.58 -4.18
CA PHE A 111 -27.52 4.83 -5.34
C PHE A 111 -28.10 5.83 -6.35
N GLY A 112 -27.21 6.54 -7.04
CA GLY A 112 -27.58 7.23 -8.26
C GLY A 112 -27.71 6.20 -9.38
N GLU A 113 -28.77 6.26 -10.18
CA GLU A 113 -28.72 5.80 -11.57
C GLU A 113 -27.76 6.69 -12.38
N ALA A 114 -26.52 6.89 -11.91
CA ALA A 114 -25.51 7.47 -12.76
C ALA A 114 -25.35 6.51 -13.95
N PRO A 115 -25.40 7.00 -15.20
CA PRO A 115 -25.21 6.13 -16.34
C PRO A 115 -23.87 5.42 -16.18
N SER A 116 -23.89 4.09 -16.22
CA SER A 116 -22.66 3.30 -16.27
C SER A 116 -21.87 3.66 -17.53
N ARG A 117 -20.61 3.25 -17.59
CA ARG A 117 -19.83 3.42 -18.82
C ARG A 117 -20.57 2.79 -20.00
N SER A 118 -20.72 3.56 -21.09
CA SER A 118 -21.34 3.08 -22.33
C SER A 118 -20.38 2.17 -23.09
N HIS A 119 -20.89 1.40 -24.04
CA HIS A 119 -20.07 0.54 -24.89
C HIS A 119 -19.01 1.35 -25.68
N GLU A 120 -19.38 2.54 -26.18
CA GLU A 120 -18.46 3.41 -26.90
C GLU A 120 -17.32 3.89 -26.00
N LEU A 121 -17.62 4.30 -24.76
CA LEU A 121 -16.60 4.75 -23.80
C LEU A 121 -15.71 3.58 -23.34
N SER A 122 -16.27 2.39 -23.16
CA SER A 122 -15.51 1.14 -22.93
C SER A 122 -14.55 0.84 -24.10
N GLY A 123 -14.98 1.10 -25.34
CA GLY A 123 -14.14 1.05 -26.54
C GLY A 123 -12.96 2.03 -26.48
N TRP A 124 -13.19 3.27 -26.05
CA TRP A 124 -12.12 4.27 -25.87
C TRP A 124 -11.14 3.92 -24.75
N VAL A 125 -11.62 3.39 -23.62
CA VAL A 125 -10.73 2.90 -22.54
C VAL A 125 -9.84 1.77 -23.07
N SER A 126 -10.43 0.82 -23.81
CA SER A 126 -9.69 -0.26 -24.45
C SER A 126 -8.70 0.24 -25.50
N PHE A 127 -9.05 1.31 -26.24
CA PHE A 127 -8.13 1.98 -27.17
C PHE A 127 -6.93 2.56 -26.45
N VAL A 128 -7.11 3.29 -25.35
CA VAL A 128 -6.00 3.88 -24.58
C VAL A 128 -5.06 2.80 -24.05
N ARG A 129 -5.62 1.76 -23.42
CA ARG A 129 -4.85 0.62 -22.89
C ARG A 129 -4.03 -0.08 -23.98
N ARG A 130 -4.68 -0.40 -25.10
CA ARG A 130 -4.02 -1.01 -26.26
C ARG A 130 -2.93 -0.11 -26.85
N ARG A 131 -3.19 1.19 -26.98
CA ARG A 131 -2.22 2.13 -27.55
C ARG A 131 -0.93 2.20 -26.74
N VAL A 132 -1.03 2.21 -25.42
CA VAL A 132 0.16 2.17 -24.54
C VAL A 132 0.91 0.85 -24.68
N ALA A 133 0.20 -0.28 -24.75
CA ALA A 133 0.84 -1.58 -24.98
C ALA A 133 1.56 -1.64 -26.35
N GLU A 134 0.93 -1.13 -27.42
CA GLU A 134 1.54 -1.04 -28.76
C GLU A 134 2.79 -0.15 -28.78
N GLN A 135 2.74 1.02 -28.11
CA GLN A 135 3.88 1.92 -27.98
C GLN A 135 5.05 1.24 -27.26
N PHE A 136 4.75 0.52 -26.18
CA PHE A 136 5.75 -0.26 -25.46
C PHE A 136 6.35 -1.37 -26.33
N ASP A 137 5.52 -2.16 -27.01
CA ASP A 137 5.99 -3.26 -27.87
C ASP A 137 6.86 -2.77 -29.03
N GLN A 138 6.57 -1.57 -29.56
CA GLN A 138 7.36 -0.93 -30.62
C GLN A 138 8.70 -0.39 -30.11
N ALA A 139 8.71 0.22 -28.93
CA ALA A 139 9.92 0.79 -28.35
C ALA A 139 10.87 -0.27 -27.76
N TYR A 140 10.32 -1.35 -27.22
CA TYR A 140 11.06 -2.41 -26.51
C TYR A 140 10.72 -3.81 -27.06
N PRO A 141 11.06 -4.13 -28.33
CA PRO A 141 10.59 -5.34 -29.00
C PRO A 141 11.14 -6.65 -28.39
N GLU A 142 12.34 -6.62 -27.81
CA GLU A 142 12.93 -7.80 -27.14
C GLU A 142 12.24 -8.08 -25.81
N LEU A 143 12.06 -7.04 -25.00
CA LEU A 143 11.33 -7.11 -23.72
C LEU A 143 9.87 -7.55 -23.93
N ALA A 144 9.22 -7.02 -24.97
CA ALA A 144 7.88 -7.44 -25.39
C ALA A 144 7.87 -8.92 -25.79
N ARG A 145 8.86 -9.41 -26.54
CA ARG A 145 8.95 -10.84 -26.90
C ARG A 145 9.08 -11.70 -25.64
N SER A 146 9.92 -11.31 -24.69
CA SER A 146 10.07 -12.00 -23.41
C SER A 146 8.77 -11.97 -22.59
N LEU A 147 8.04 -10.86 -22.57
CA LEU A 147 6.70 -10.74 -21.95
C LEU A 147 5.67 -11.67 -22.58
N HIS A 148 5.62 -11.72 -23.91
CA HIS A 148 4.71 -12.61 -24.63
C HIS A 148 5.11 -14.07 -24.44
N GLN A 149 6.41 -14.38 -24.42
CA GLN A 149 6.91 -15.71 -24.12
C GLN A 149 6.54 -16.12 -22.70
N ARG A 150 6.51 -15.19 -21.73
CA ARG A 150 5.98 -15.43 -20.37
C ARG A 150 4.50 -15.85 -20.34
N LEU A 151 3.70 -15.58 -21.37
CA LEU A 151 2.32 -16.09 -21.46
C LEU A 151 2.28 -17.57 -21.83
N VAL A 152 3.25 -18.04 -22.61
CA VAL A 152 3.33 -19.42 -23.10
C VAL A 152 4.19 -20.28 -22.17
N ASP A 153 5.27 -19.70 -21.65
CA ASP A 153 6.25 -20.33 -20.79
C ASP A 153 6.58 -19.44 -19.58
N ALA A 154 5.98 -19.78 -18.44
CA ALA A 154 6.14 -19.05 -17.19
C ALA A 154 7.57 -19.06 -16.61
N SER A 155 8.52 -19.83 -17.18
CA SER A 155 9.95 -19.84 -16.76
C SER A 155 10.76 -18.72 -17.39
N THR A 156 10.21 -18.03 -18.39
CA THR A 156 10.89 -16.90 -19.01
C THR A 156 11.08 -15.81 -17.95
N THR A 157 12.32 -15.62 -17.50
CA THR A 157 12.65 -14.57 -16.53
C THR A 157 12.95 -13.29 -17.30
N ILE A 158 12.48 -12.16 -16.82
CA ILE A 158 12.87 -10.86 -17.36
C ILE A 158 13.89 -10.25 -16.42
N GLU A 159 15.04 -9.88 -16.96
CA GLU A 159 16.10 -9.28 -16.17
C GLU A 159 15.68 -7.88 -15.68
N LEU A 160 15.95 -7.62 -14.40
CA LEU A 160 15.55 -6.36 -13.73
C LEU A 160 16.25 -5.13 -14.31
N ASP A 161 17.38 -5.32 -14.99
CA ASP A 161 18.14 -4.27 -15.65
C ASP A 161 17.46 -3.85 -16.96
N GLU A 162 16.90 -4.80 -17.74
CA GLU A 162 16.14 -4.48 -18.95
C GLU A 162 14.88 -3.65 -18.65
N LEU A 163 14.26 -3.86 -17.48
CA LEU A 163 13.09 -3.11 -17.03
C LEU A 163 13.44 -1.71 -16.50
N ALA A 164 14.68 -1.48 -16.05
CA ALA A 164 15.13 -0.18 -15.56
C ALA A 164 15.38 0.82 -16.70
N ASP A 165 15.67 0.31 -17.90
CA ASP A 165 15.92 1.11 -19.09
C ASP A 165 14.64 1.55 -19.82
N VAL A 166 13.46 1.13 -19.34
CA VAL A 166 12.18 1.55 -19.90
C VAL A 166 11.90 3.02 -19.57
N ASP A 167 12.11 3.89 -20.56
CA ASP A 167 11.78 5.32 -20.47
C ASP A 167 10.30 5.57 -20.76
N CYS A 168 9.47 5.57 -19.71
CA CYS A 168 8.05 5.93 -19.81
C CYS A 168 7.81 7.40 -20.24
N ALA A 169 8.78 8.31 -20.07
CA ALA A 169 8.62 9.70 -20.47
C ALA A 169 8.65 9.85 -22.00
N SER A 170 9.51 9.09 -22.68
CA SER A 170 9.52 9.03 -24.15
C SER A 170 8.19 8.47 -24.70
N LEU A 171 7.68 7.37 -24.12
CA LEU A 171 6.40 6.78 -24.49
C LEU A 171 5.22 7.76 -24.25
N ALA A 172 5.33 8.61 -23.22
CA ALA A 172 4.34 9.63 -22.89
C ALA A 172 4.32 10.82 -23.87
N GLN A 173 5.33 11.00 -24.71
CA GLN A 173 5.46 12.17 -25.58
C GLN A 173 4.30 12.32 -26.58
N GLU A 174 3.84 11.21 -27.19
CA GLU A 174 2.67 11.23 -28.09
C GLU A 174 1.42 11.76 -27.35
N TRP A 175 1.25 11.40 -26.09
CA TRP A 175 0.10 11.82 -25.27
C TRP A 175 0.09 13.32 -25.00
N VAL A 176 1.27 13.91 -24.83
CA VAL A 176 1.44 15.36 -24.67
C VAL A 176 1.17 16.09 -25.97
N GLU A 177 1.85 15.69 -27.05
CA GLU A 177 1.83 16.41 -28.32
C GLU A 177 0.48 16.30 -29.05
N ARG A 178 -0.11 15.10 -29.05
CA ARG A 178 -1.32 14.82 -29.84
C ARG A 178 -2.60 15.12 -29.09
N TYR A 179 -2.64 14.83 -27.79
CA TYR A 179 -3.86 14.92 -26.97
C TYR A 179 -3.83 16.08 -25.98
N GLY A 180 -2.73 16.83 -25.89
CA GLY A 180 -2.60 17.98 -25.00
C GLY A 180 -2.62 17.62 -23.51
N ILE A 181 -2.34 16.36 -23.16
CA ILE A 181 -2.25 15.93 -21.78
C ILE A 181 -0.98 16.54 -21.17
N CYS A 182 -1.04 17.05 -19.95
CA CYS A 182 0.16 17.57 -19.31
C CYS A 182 1.20 16.45 -19.15
N ALA A 183 2.48 16.75 -19.38
CA ALA A 183 3.56 15.75 -19.35
C ALA A 183 3.53 14.87 -18.10
N SER A 184 3.22 15.46 -16.94
CA SER A 184 3.07 14.71 -15.69
C SER A 184 1.96 13.67 -15.68
N ALA A 185 0.79 13.99 -16.25
CA ALA A 185 -0.32 13.06 -16.28
C ALA A 185 -0.12 11.99 -17.36
N ALA A 186 0.50 12.37 -18.48
CA ALA A 186 0.86 11.44 -19.54
C ALA A 186 1.89 10.41 -19.06
N GLU A 187 2.96 10.84 -18.40
CA GLU A 187 3.96 9.96 -17.78
C GLU A 187 3.31 8.98 -16.79
N GLN A 188 2.46 9.48 -15.86
CA GLN A 188 1.79 8.64 -14.87
C GLN A 188 0.83 7.62 -15.49
N LEU A 189 0.08 8.03 -16.52
CA LEU A 189 -0.81 7.14 -17.26
C LEU A 189 -0.04 5.99 -17.90
N VAL A 190 1.06 6.33 -18.59
CA VAL A 190 1.91 5.34 -19.26
C VAL A 190 2.59 4.44 -18.24
N GLU A 191 3.21 5.00 -17.19
CA GLU A 191 3.87 4.23 -16.12
C GLU A 191 2.90 3.23 -15.47
N TYR A 192 1.68 3.68 -15.12
CA TYR A 192 0.65 2.82 -14.54
C TYR A 192 0.25 1.67 -15.45
N LEU A 193 -0.01 1.96 -16.74
CA LEU A 193 -0.44 0.95 -17.71
C LEU A 193 0.69 0.01 -18.12
N VAL A 194 1.92 0.51 -18.33
CA VAL A 194 3.08 -0.34 -18.62
C VAL A 194 3.36 -1.26 -17.43
N THR A 195 3.28 -0.77 -16.19
CA THR A 195 3.47 -1.62 -15.00
C THR A 195 2.41 -2.73 -14.92
N ALA A 196 1.15 -2.41 -15.22
CA ALA A 196 0.10 -3.42 -15.30
C ALA A 196 0.34 -4.43 -16.43
N TYR A 197 0.79 -3.96 -17.61
CA TYR A 197 1.11 -4.80 -18.75
C TYR A 197 2.25 -5.77 -18.44
N VAL A 198 3.30 -5.28 -17.78
CA VAL A 198 4.45 -6.10 -17.36
C VAL A 198 4.04 -7.13 -16.32
N GLY A 199 3.24 -6.74 -15.33
CA GLY A 199 2.80 -7.63 -14.25
C GLY A 199 1.83 -8.73 -14.72
N LEU A 200 0.90 -8.41 -15.63
CA LEU A 200 -0.06 -9.37 -16.17
C LEU A 200 0.48 -10.15 -17.38
N GLY A 201 1.51 -9.61 -18.04
CA GLY A 201 2.02 -10.08 -19.35
C GLY A 201 1.07 -9.82 -20.52
N ALA A 202 -0.12 -9.27 -20.26
CA ALA A 202 -1.13 -8.93 -21.26
C ALA A 202 -1.93 -7.72 -20.77
N MET A 203 -2.24 -6.81 -21.69
CA MET A 203 -3.04 -5.62 -21.37
C MET A 203 -4.55 -5.96 -21.43
N PRO A 204 -5.32 -5.79 -20.34
CA PRO A 204 -6.75 -6.04 -20.36
C PRO A 204 -7.50 -5.01 -21.22
N THR A 205 -8.22 -5.48 -22.23
CA THR A 205 -8.98 -4.68 -23.21
C THR A 205 -10.28 -5.39 -23.58
N ALA A 206 -11.15 -4.76 -24.37
CA ALA A 206 -12.35 -5.40 -24.90
C ALA A 206 -12.07 -6.67 -25.75
N GLU A 207 -10.84 -6.86 -26.25
CA GLU A 207 -10.43 -8.04 -27.02
C GLU A 207 -9.54 -9.01 -26.21
N THR A 208 -9.04 -8.59 -25.05
CA THR A 208 -8.20 -9.42 -24.18
C THR A 208 -8.71 -9.35 -22.75
N LEU A 209 -9.30 -10.43 -22.27
CA LEU A 209 -9.73 -10.58 -20.88
C LEU A 209 -8.66 -11.28 -20.06
N VAL A 210 -8.43 -10.77 -18.86
CA VAL A 210 -7.42 -11.31 -17.95
C VAL A 210 -8.09 -11.70 -16.64
N ALA A 211 -7.97 -12.96 -16.25
CA ALA A 211 -8.33 -13.45 -14.92
C ALA A 211 -7.05 -13.51 -14.09
N GLU A 212 -7.02 -12.74 -13.02
CA GLU A 212 -5.92 -12.65 -12.07
C GLU A 212 -6.34 -13.30 -10.75
N ARG A 213 -5.49 -14.14 -10.16
CA ARG A 213 -5.74 -14.73 -8.84
C ARG A 213 -4.53 -14.54 -7.94
N PHE A 214 -4.74 -14.13 -6.70
CA PHE A 214 -3.67 -13.94 -5.71
C PHE A 214 -4.16 -14.22 -4.28
N PHE A 215 -3.24 -14.47 -3.35
CA PHE A 215 -3.57 -14.76 -1.96
C PHE A 215 -3.96 -13.51 -1.16
N ASP A 216 -4.92 -13.66 -0.25
CA ASP A 216 -5.19 -12.71 0.82
C ASP A 216 -4.42 -13.05 2.10
N GLU A 217 -4.42 -12.15 3.08
CA GLU A 217 -3.65 -12.35 4.32
C GLU A 217 -4.25 -13.37 5.28
N ALA A 218 -5.55 -13.61 5.14
CA ALA A 218 -6.26 -14.65 5.86
C ALA A 218 -6.02 -16.05 5.27
N GLY A 219 -5.24 -16.16 4.18
CA GLY A 219 -4.89 -17.42 3.51
C GLY A 219 -5.94 -17.91 2.50
N GLY A 220 -6.98 -17.12 2.23
CA GLY A 220 -7.86 -17.31 1.07
C GLY A 220 -7.26 -16.65 -0.18
N MET A 221 -8.04 -16.56 -1.25
CA MET A 221 -7.61 -15.96 -2.50
C MET A 221 -8.62 -14.93 -2.99
N GLN A 222 -8.15 -13.97 -3.77
CA GLN A 222 -8.98 -13.08 -4.55
C GLN A 222 -8.82 -13.43 -6.02
N LEU A 223 -9.95 -13.58 -6.70
CA LEU A 223 -10.04 -13.74 -8.14
C LEU A 223 -10.57 -12.45 -8.73
N VAL A 224 -9.78 -11.78 -9.55
CA VAL A 224 -10.14 -10.54 -10.26
C VAL A 224 -10.22 -10.82 -11.75
N VAL A 225 -11.39 -10.61 -12.36
CA VAL A 225 -11.57 -10.65 -13.81
C VAL A 225 -11.51 -9.21 -14.32
N HIS A 226 -10.44 -8.86 -15.04
CA HIS A 226 -10.28 -7.57 -15.68
C HIS A 226 -11.15 -7.50 -16.94
N SER A 227 -12.23 -6.72 -16.85
CA SER A 227 -13.33 -6.67 -17.80
C SER A 227 -13.75 -5.21 -18.04
N PRO A 228 -13.19 -4.53 -19.06
CA PRO A 228 -13.46 -3.12 -19.31
C PRO A 228 -14.78 -2.89 -20.07
N PHE A 229 -15.84 -3.64 -19.76
CA PHE A 229 -17.16 -3.52 -20.41
C PHE A 229 -18.13 -2.59 -19.70
N GLY A 230 -17.83 -2.20 -18.46
CA GLY A 230 -18.66 -1.30 -17.67
C GLY A 230 -19.51 -2.02 -16.62
N SER A 231 -19.97 -1.27 -15.64
CA SER A 231 -20.55 -1.82 -14.41
C SER A 231 -21.86 -2.58 -14.63
N ARG A 232 -22.67 -2.25 -15.64
CA ARG A 232 -23.91 -2.96 -15.96
C ARG A 232 -23.66 -4.40 -16.44
N VAL A 233 -22.67 -4.57 -17.31
CA VAL A 233 -22.25 -5.89 -17.82
C VAL A 233 -21.53 -6.66 -16.71
N ASN A 234 -20.58 -6.01 -16.02
CA ASN A 234 -19.79 -6.63 -14.96
C ASN A 234 -20.65 -7.05 -13.76
N ARG A 235 -21.70 -6.29 -13.43
CA ARG A 235 -22.68 -6.66 -12.39
C ARG A 235 -23.50 -7.89 -12.78
N ALA A 236 -23.99 -7.94 -14.03
CA ALA A 236 -24.68 -9.13 -14.54
C ALA A 236 -23.76 -10.36 -14.50
N TRP A 237 -22.53 -10.20 -14.98
CA TRP A 237 -21.57 -11.29 -15.03
C TRP A 237 -21.16 -11.74 -13.63
N GLY A 238 -20.85 -10.81 -12.72
CA GLY A 238 -20.47 -11.10 -11.34
C GLY A 238 -21.58 -11.80 -10.55
N LEU A 239 -22.85 -11.37 -10.70
CA LEU A 239 -23.99 -12.03 -10.06
C LEU A 239 -24.21 -13.45 -10.59
N ALA A 240 -24.11 -13.63 -11.91
CA ALA A 240 -24.24 -14.94 -12.54
C ALA A 240 -23.09 -15.88 -12.12
N LEU A 241 -21.85 -15.39 -12.10
CA LEU A 241 -20.68 -16.14 -11.63
C LEU A 241 -20.89 -16.54 -10.18
N ARG A 242 -21.21 -15.59 -9.29
CA ARG A 242 -21.47 -15.86 -7.87
C ARG A 242 -22.47 -17.01 -7.70
N LYS A 243 -23.61 -16.95 -8.40
CA LYS A 243 -24.64 -18.02 -8.32
C LYS A 243 -24.13 -19.35 -8.89
N SER A 244 -23.37 -19.33 -9.98
CA SER A 244 -22.75 -20.55 -10.54
C SER A 244 -21.79 -21.20 -9.54
N PHE A 245 -20.93 -20.41 -8.91
CA PHE A 245 -20.04 -20.89 -7.84
C PHE A 245 -20.80 -21.46 -6.65
N CYS A 246 -21.86 -20.78 -6.17
CA CYS A 246 -22.69 -21.29 -5.08
C CYS A 246 -23.27 -22.68 -5.39
N ARG A 247 -23.67 -22.94 -6.65
CA ARG A 247 -24.22 -24.24 -7.07
C ARG A 247 -23.17 -25.34 -7.17
N HIS A 248 -21.94 -25.00 -7.57
CA HIS A 248 -20.86 -25.98 -7.74
C HIS A 248 -20.15 -26.31 -6.42
N PHE A 249 -19.97 -25.31 -5.53
CA PHE A 249 -19.16 -25.44 -4.31
C PHE A 249 -19.97 -25.36 -3.00
N ASN A 250 -21.29 -25.20 -3.09
CA ASN A 250 -22.23 -25.15 -1.95
C ASN A 250 -21.86 -24.12 -0.85
N PHE A 251 -21.39 -22.93 -1.26
CA PHE A 251 -21.03 -21.85 -0.35
C PHE A 251 -21.30 -20.47 -0.99
N GLU A 252 -21.67 -19.47 -0.18
CA GLU A 252 -21.89 -18.09 -0.66
C GLU A 252 -20.59 -17.29 -0.74
N LEU A 253 -20.22 -16.87 -1.95
CA LEU A 253 -19.04 -16.04 -2.18
C LEU A 253 -19.34 -14.55 -2.04
N GLN A 254 -18.40 -13.81 -1.46
CA GLN A 254 -18.38 -12.34 -1.53
C GLN A 254 -17.96 -11.92 -2.94
N ALA A 255 -18.66 -10.94 -3.52
CA ALA A 255 -18.40 -10.49 -4.87
C ALA A 255 -18.59 -8.96 -5.01
N ALA A 256 -17.78 -8.33 -5.86
CA ALA A 256 -17.99 -6.94 -6.28
C ALA A 256 -17.73 -6.77 -7.78
N ALA A 257 -18.33 -5.73 -8.36
CA ALA A 257 -18.14 -5.36 -9.75
C ALA A 257 -17.99 -3.83 -9.88
N THR A 258 -16.91 -3.40 -10.54
CA THR A 258 -16.68 -2.01 -10.94
C THR A 258 -16.87 -1.85 -12.45
N GLU A 259 -16.57 -0.67 -12.97
CA GLU A 259 -16.57 -0.46 -14.43
C GLU A 259 -15.53 -1.34 -15.12
N ASP A 260 -14.37 -1.59 -14.48
CA ASP A 260 -13.20 -2.23 -15.10
C ASP A 260 -12.95 -3.67 -14.65
N ALA A 261 -13.58 -4.15 -13.58
CA ALA A 261 -13.31 -5.48 -13.07
C ALA A 261 -14.48 -6.13 -12.32
N ILE A 262 -14.36 -7.43 -12.10
CA ILE A 262 -15.19 -8.24 -11.19
C ILE A 262 -14.25 -8.90 -10.20
N VAL A 263 -14.56 -8.89 -8.91
CA VAL A 263 -13.80 -9.60 -7.88
C VAL A 263 -14.67 -10.65 -7.19
N LEU A 264 -14.11 -11.83 -6.98
CA LEU A 264 -14.69 -12.94 -6.23
C LEU A 264 -13.69 -13.32 -5.12
N SER A 265 -14.13 -13.25 -3.86
CA SER A 265 -13.30 -13.67 -2.74
C SER A 265 -13.48 -15.15 -2.48
N LEU A 266 -12.43 -15.92 -2.75
CA LEU A 266 -12.40 -17.37 -2.61
C LEU A 266 -11.88 -17.76 -1.22
N ASN A 267 -12.62 -18.63 -0.54
CA ASN A 267 -12.13 -19.28 0.67
C ASN A 267 -11.11 -20.38 0.34
N VAL A 268 -10.41 -20.82 1.38
CA VAL A 268 -9.43 -21.91 1.40
C VAL A 268 -9.90 -23.24 0.79
N THR A 269 -11.20 -23.48 0.65
CA THR A 269 -11.75 -24.75 0.14
C THR A 269 -11.95 -24.78 -1.38
N HIS A 270 -11.77 -23.65 -2.08
CA HIS A 270 -12.04 -23.57 -3.51
C HIS A 270 -10.76 -23.82 -4.31
N SER A 271 -10.80 -24.81 -5.19
CA SER A 271 -9.74 -25.07 -6.17
C SER A 271 -10.34 -25.38 -7.53
N PHE A 272 -9.73 -24.78 -8.55
CA PHE A 272 -10.03 -24.97 -9.96
C PHE A 272 -8.89 -24.34 -10.77
N GLN A 273 -8.74 -24.77 -12.02
CA GLN A 273 -7.82 -24.14 -12.96
C GLN A 273 -8.36 -22.76 -13.33
N LEU A 274 -7.53 -21.72 -13.22
CA LEU A 274 -7.98 -20.34 -13.35
C LEU A 274 -8.61 -20.03 -14.72
N ASP A 275 -8.18 -20.72 -15.79
CA ASP A 275 -8.76 -20.60 -17.12
C ASP A 275 -10.23 -21.05 -17.20
N ASP A 276 -10.67 -21.95 -16.32
CA ASP A 276 -12.05 -22.46 -16.33
C ASP A 276 -13.08 -21.42 -15.92
N VAL A 277 -12.66 -20.32 -15.27
CA VAL A 277 -13.55 -19.21 -14.87
C VAL A 277 -14.33 -18.65 -16.05
N PHE A 278 -13.69 -18.57 -17.22
CA PHE A 278 -14.33 -18.07 -18.44
C PHE A 278 -15.40 -19.03 -19.00
N ARG A 279 -15.41 -20.29 -18.56
CA ARG A 279 -16.31 -21.36 -19.03
C ARG A 279 -17.41 -21.73 -18.02
N PHE A 280 -17.40 -21.16 -16.82
CA PHE A 280 -18.40 -21.44 -15.77
C PHE A 280 -19.81 -20.94 -16.10
N LEU A 281 -19.96 -20.11 -17.13
CA LEU A 281 -21.24 -19.65 -17.63
C LEU A 281 -21.32 -19.93 -19.12
N SER A 282 -22.50 -20.34 -19.58
CA SER A 282 -22.79 -20.49 -21.01
C SER A 282 -23.83 -19.48 -21.46
N SER A 283 -23.68 -18.99 -22.70
CA SER A 283 -24.59 -18.04 -23.34
C SER A 283 -26.05 -18.53 -23.38
N GLN A 284 -26.29 -19.84 -23.42
CA GLN A 284 -27.64 -20.43 -23.44
C GLN A 284 -28.33 -20.44 -22.07
N SER A 285 -27.55 -20.43 -20.99
CA SER A 285 -28.04 -20.63 -19.61
C SER A 285 -27.93 -19.39 -18.74
N VAL A 286 -27.07 -18.43 -19.10
CA VAL A 286 -26.73 -17.25 -18.29
C VAL A 286 -27.96 -16.45 -17.89
N ARG A 287 -28.93 -16.26 -18.80
CA ARG A 287 -30.15 -15.50 -18.49
C ARG A 287 -30.90 -16.13 -17.33
N ARG A 288 -31.10 -17.46 -17.36
CA ARG A 288 -31.80 -18.18 -16.29
C ARG A 288 -31.03 -18.12 -14.97
N VAL A 289 -29.71 -18.31 -15.01
CA VAL A 289 -28.84 -18.22 -13.82
C VAL A 289 -28.88 -16.82 -13.21
N LEU A 290 -28.78 -15.79 -14.05
CA LEU A 290 -28.83 -14.39 -13.63
C LEU A 290 -30.20 -14.00 -13.10
N THR A 291 -31.29 -14.48 -13.71
CA THR A 291 -32.64 -14.29 -13.18
C THR A 291 -32.75 -14.89 -11.78
N GLN A 292 -32.23 -16.09 -11.52
CA GLN A 292 -32.25 -16.64 -10.16
C GLN A 292 -31.33 -15.87 -9.20
N ALA A 293 -30.19 -15.35 -9.67
CA ALA A 293 -29.26 -14.58 -8.86
C ALA A 293 -29.81 -13.20 -8.46
N LEU A 294 -30.51 -12.51 -9.37
CA LEU A 294 -31.03 -11.16 -9.13
C LEU A 294 -32.20 -11.15 -8.15
N LEU A 295 -32.93 -12.25 -8.02
CA LEU A 295 -34.03 -12.37 -7.06
C LEU A 295 -33.54 -12.22 -5.61
N ASP A 296 -32.29 -12.60 -5.32
CA ASP A 296 -31.68 -12.39 -4.00
C ASP A 296 -30.99 -11.02 -3.86
N ALA A 297 -30.94 -10.23 -4.94
CA ALA A 297 -30.24 -8.95 -4.94
C ALA A 297 -31.14 -7.79 -4.49
N PRO A 298 -30.63 -6.82 -3.68
CA PRO A 298 -31.40 -5.65 -3.23
C PRO A 298 -32.01 -4.81 -4.35
N MET A 299 -31.44 -4.85 -5.55
CA MET A 299 -31.97 -4.11 -6.70
C MET A 299 -33.40 -4.54 -7.08
N PHE A 300 -33.76 -5.80 -6.86
CA PHE A 300 -35.11 -6.30 -7.20
C PHE A 300 -36.16 -5.59 -6.35
N THR A 301 -35.95 -5.47 -5.04
CA THR A 301 -36.90 -4.80 -4.14
C THR A 301 -37.10 -3.34 -4.51
N THR A 302 -36.02 -2.67 -4.92
CA THR A 302 -36.07 -1.26 -5.35
C THR A 302 -36.84 -1.11 -6.67
N ARG A 303 -36.51 -1.88 -7.70
CA ARG A 303 -37.18 -1.85 -9.00
C ARG A 303 -38.64 -2.30 -8.91
N TRP A 304 -38.94 -3.29 -8.05
CA TRP A 304 -40.29 -3.73 -7.77
C TRP A 304 -41.16 -2.58 -7.26
N ARG A 305 -40.67 -1.84 -6.25
CA ARG A 305 -41.37 -0.68 -5.71
C ARG A 305 -41.59 0.39 -6.77
N TRP A 306 -40.59 0.65 -7.62
CA TRP A 306 -40.71 1.61 -8.70
C TRP A 306 -41.79 1.21 -9.70
N ASN A 307 -41.83 -0.06 -10.10
CA ASN A 307 -42.85 -0.60 -10.98
C ASN A 307 -44.24 -0.59 -10.34
N ALA A 308 -44.35 -0.98 -9.07
CA ALA A 308 -45.61 -0.92 -8.34
C ALA A 308 -46.15 0.52 -8.24
N ASN A 309 -45.26 1.50 -8.04
CA ASN A 309 -45.59 2.92 -8.04
C ASN A 309 -46.00 3.42 -9.44
N ARG A 310 -45.22 3.12 -10.48
CA ARG A 310 -45.51 3.50 -11.87
C ARG A 310 -46.83 2.92 -12.37
N ALA A 311 -47.13 1.67 -11.98
CA ALA A 311 -48.37 0.99 -12.30
C ALA A 311 -49.56 1.42 -11.43
N LEU A 312 -49.38 2.35 -10.49
CA LEU A 312 -50.40 2.81 -9.53
C LEU A 312 -50.95 1.68 -8.63
N ALA A 313 -50.21 0.57 -8.49
CA ALA A 313 -50.53 -0.52 -7.57
C ALA A 313 -50.22 -0.10 -6.12
N VAL A 314 -49.12 0.65 -5.94
CA VAL A 314 -48.81 1.41 -4.72
C VAL A 314 -48.95 2.90 -5.04
N LEU A 315 -49.68 3.62 -4.20
CA LEU A 315 -49.99 5.03 -4.43
C LEU A 315 -49.00 5.92 -3.69
N ARG A 316 -48.38 6.87 -4.40
CA ARG A 316 -47.53 7.92 -3.82
C ARG A 316 -48.30 8.96 -3.03
N PHE A 317 -49.59 9.12 -3.31
CA PHE A 317 -50.48 10.06 -2.63
C PHE A 317 -51.75 9.37 -2.16
N ARG A 318 -52.15 9.63 -0.91
CA ARG A 318 -53.39 9.11 -0.32
C ARG A 318 -54.07 10.24 0.44
N GLY A 319 -55.34 10.52 0.13
CA GLY A 319 -56.11 11.58 0.80
C GLY A 319 -55.51 13.00 0.62
N GLY A 320 -54.86 13.27 -0.51
CA GLY A 320 -54.25 14.58 -0.79
C GLY A 320 -52.89 14.83 -0.12
N ARG A 321 -52.34 13.85 0.62
CA ARG A 321 -51.01 13.91 1.21
C ARG A 321 -50.07 12.88 0.57
N ARG A 322 -48.77 13.19 0.52
CA ARG A 322 -47.74 12.24 0.08
C ARG A 322 -47.61 11.11 1.08
N VAL A 323 -47.54 9.87 0.60
CA VAL A 323 -47.33 8.68 1.43
C VAL A 323 -45.84 8.59 1.75
N PRO A 324 -45.45 8.54 3.04
CA PRO A 324 -44.05 8.41 3.42
C PRO A 324 -43.39 7.15 2.82
N PRO A 325 -42.10 7.19 2.43
CA PRO A 325 -41.41 6.09 1.75
C PRO A 325 -41.47 4.76 2.48
N ARG A 326 -41.35 4.76 3.82
CA ARG A 326 -41.48 3.55 4.66
C ARG A 326 -42.81 2.82 4.43
N PHE A 327 -43.92 3.56 4.33
CA PHE A 327 -45.23 2.95 4.04
C PHE A 327 -45.34 2.47 2.60
N GLN A 328 -44.71 3.16 1.64
CA GLN A 328 -44.65 2.67 0.27
C GLN A 328 -43.86 1.36 0.17
N ARG A 329 -42.79 1.18 0.96
CA ARG A 329 -42.03 -0.07 1.06
C ARG A 329 -42.86 -1.20 1.65
N MET A 330 -43.51 -0.96 2.79
CA MET A 330 -44.42 -1.93 3.40
C MET A 330 -45.55 -2.34 2.45
N ASP A 331 -46.20 -1.36 1.80
CA ASP A 331 -47.27 -1.64 0.82
C ASP A 331 -46.74 -2.41 -0.41
N ALA A 332 -45.49 -2.16 -0.84
CA ALA A 332 -44.86 -2.88 -1.95
C ALA A 332 -44.42 -4.30 -1.56
N GLU A 333 -43.96 -4.53 -0.34
CA GLU A 333 -43.60 -5.84 0.21
C GLU A 333 -44.85 -6.71 0.43
N ASP A 334 -45.91 -6.13 1.01
CA ASP A 334 -47.24 -6.74 1.09
C ASP A 334 -47.72 -7.17 -0.32
N LEU A 335 -47.42 -6.37 -1.35
CA LEU A 335 -47.75 -6.68 -2.74
C LEU A 335 -46.95 -7.86 -3.29
N VAL A 336 -45.64 -7.93 -3.04
CA VAL A 336 -44.80 -9.09 -3.43
C VAL A 336 -45.37 -10.35 -2.81
N SER A 337 -45.74 -10.33 -1.52
CA SER A 337 -46.22 -11.53 -0.81
C SER A 337 -47.45 -12.20 -1.44
N VAL A 338 -48.26 -11.44 -2.19
CA VAL A 338 -49.46 -11.94 -2.86
C VAL A 338 -49.17 -12.35 -4.29
N VAL A 339 -48.30 -11.59 -4.98
CA VAL A 339 -48.06 -11.75 -6.42
C VAL A 339 -46.94 -12.73 -6.71
N PHE A 340 -45.89 -12.73 -5.87
CA PHE A 340 -44.72 -13.58 -5.98
C PHE A 340 -44.28 -14.06 -4.58
N PRO A 341 -45.01 -15.00 -3.96
CA PRO A 341 -44.74 -15.46 -2.60
C PRO A 341 -43.33 -16.05 -2.43
N ASP A 342 -42.85 -16.81 -3.40
CA ASP A 342 -41.52 -17.44 -3.41
C ASP A 342 -40.37 -16.45 -3.27
N GLN A 343 -40.58 -15.19 -3.65
CA GLN A 343 -39.59 -14.13 -3.51
C GLN A 343 -39.32 -13.75 -2.05
N LEU A 344 -40.29 -13.95 -1.16
CA LEU A 344 -40.16 -13.71 0.29
C LEU A 344 -40.03 -15.02 1.07
N ALA A 345 -40.02 -16.17 0.39
CA ALA A 345 -39.96 -17.47 1.05
C ALA A 345 -38.55 -17.72 1.61
N CYS A 346 -38.51 -18.40 2.76
CA CYS A 346 -37.26 -18.84 3.36
C CYS A 346 -36.56 -19.84 2.43
N LEU A 347 -35.26 -19.64 2.16
CA LEU A 347 -34.47 -20.51 1.29
C LEU A 347 -34.47 -21.98 1.75
N GLU A 348 -34.61 -22.24 3.06
CA GLU A 348 -34.69 -23.61 3.60
C GLU A 348 -35.95 -24.38 3.15
N HIS A 349 -37.00 -23.68 2.71
CA HIS A 349 -38.26 -24.28 2.27
C HIS A 349 -38.37 -24.44 0.75
N ILE A 350 -37.42 -23.89 -0.02
CA ILE A 350 -37.42 -23.94 -1.48
C ILE A 350 -36.46 -25.03 -1.93
N VAL A 351 -36.97 -26.05 -2.64
CA VAL A 351 -36.14 -27.08 -3.25
C VAL A 351 -35.88 -26.71 -4.71
N GLY A 352 -34.68 -26.21 -5.00
CA GLY A 352 -34.26 -25.84 -6.37
C GLY A 352 -34.42 -24.36 -6.70
N ASP A 353 -34.67 -24.05 -7.98
CA ASP A 353 -34.85 -22.68 -8.48
C ASP A 353 -36.23 -22.13 -8.07
N ARG A 354 -36.36 -20.82 -7.80
CA ARG A 354 -37.64 -20.18 -7.47
C ARG A 354 -38.59 -20.22 -8.68
N GLU A 355 -39.86 -20.52 -8.44
CA GLU A 355 -40.88 -20.51 -9.49
C GLU A 355 -41.34 -19.07 -9.75
N ILE A 356 -41.12 -18.56 -10.97
CA ILE A 356 -41.44 -17.18 -11.33
C ILE A 356 -42.88 -17.10 -11.85
N PRO A 357 -43.78 -16.34 -11.20
CA PRO A 357 -45.17 -16.22 -11.64
C PRO A 357 -45.31 -15.49 -12.97
N ASP A 358 -46.27 -15.93 -13.79
CA ASP A 358 -46.73 -15.20 -14.98
C ASP A 358 -47.56 -13.97 -14.57
N HIS A 359 -46.86 -12.89 -14.22
CA HIS A 359 -47.48 -11.65 -13.78
C HIS A 359 -46.77 -10.42 -14.38
N PRO A 360 -47.51 -9.44 -14.96
CA PRO A 360 -46.91 -8.31 -15.68
C PRO A 360 -45.93 -7.46 -14.84
N LEU A 361 -46.22 -7.24 -13.55
CA LEU A 361 -45.29 -6.49 -12.69
C LEU A 361 -44.02 -7.28 -12.37
N VAL A 362 -44.10 -8.61 -12.28
CA VAL A 362 -42.93 -9.47 -12.01
C VAL A 362 -42.06 -9.48 -13.25
N GLN A 363 -42.65 -9.73 -14.42
CA GLN A 363 -41.95 -9.70 -15.71
C GLN A 363 -41.29 -8.35 -15.96
N GLN A 364 -42.02 -7.23 -15.83
CA GLN A 364 -41.44 -5.90 -16.00
C GLN A 364 -40.31 -5.62 -15.00
N THR A 365 -40.43 -6.07 -13.75
CA THR A 365 -39.37 -5.87 -12.75
C THR A 365 -38.12 -6.68 -13.07
N ILE A 366 -38.29 -7.93 -13.51
CA ILE A 366 -37.17 -8.77 -13.96
C ILE A 366 -36.52 -8.15 -15.20
N ASP A 367 -37.32 -7.68 -16.17
CA ASP A 367 -36.82 -7.04 -17.39
C ASP A 367 -36.06 -5.75 -17.07
N ASP A 368 -36.60 -4.88 -16.20
CA ASP A 368 -35.89 -3.65 -15.76
C ASP A 368 -34.57 -3.99 -15.05
N CYS A 369 -34.55 -5.05 -14.23
CA CYS A 369 -33.32 -5.50 -13.58
C CYS A 369 -32.29 -6.04 -14.59
N LEU A 370 -32.72 -6.86 -15.55
CA LEU A 370 -31.84 -7.51 -16.54
C LEU A 370 -31.34 -6.55 -17.62
N GLU A 371 -32.17 -5.59 -18.03
CA GLU A 371 -31.97 -4.79 -19.23
C GLU A 371 -31.78 -3.30 -18.96
N GLU A 372 -32.22 -2.74 -17.81
CA GLU A 372 -31.94 -1.34 -17.43
C GLU A 372 -30.85 -1.26 -16.35
N ALA A 373 -31.02 -1.96 -15.23
CA ALA A 373 -30.05 -1.94 -14.12
C ALA A 373 -28.76 -2.72 -14.45
N MET A 374 -28.87 -3.66 -15.38
CA MET A 374 -27.80 -4.48 -15.94
C MET A 374 -27.91 -4.49 -17.47
N ASP A 375 -27.01 -5.22 -18.13
CA ASP A 375 -27.06 -5.46 -19.58
C ASP A 375 -26.89 -6.95 -19.88
N CYS A 376 -27.99 -7.70 -19.68
CA CYS A 376 -28.01 -9.14 -19.91
C CYS A 376 -27.82 -9.50 -21.39
N ARG A 377 -28.32 -8.69 -22.32
CA ARG A 377 -28.17 -8.93 -23.76
C ARG A 377 -26.72 -8.86 -24.19
N TYR A 378 -25.99 -7.84 -23.74
CA TYR A 378 -24.58 -7.74 -24.04
C TYR A 378 -23.77 -8.84 -23.36
N LEU A 379 -24.14 -9.25 -22.13
CA LEU A 379 -23.50 -10.40 -21.48
C LEU A 379 -23.71 -11.71 -22.27
N GLU A 380 -24.91 -11.98 -22.78
CA GLU A 380 -25.16 -13.14 -23.64
C GLU A 380 -24.31 -13.10 -24.91
N GLN A 381 -24.19 -11.92 -25.53
CA GLN A 381 -23.32 -11.73 -26.69
C GLN A 381 -21.84 -11.99 -26.33
N LEU A 382 -21.35 -11.37 -25.25
CA LEU A 382 -19.98 -11.54 -24.79
C LEU A 382 -19.66 -13.03 -24.56
N LEU A 383 -20.54 -13.78 -23.90
CA LEU A 383 -20.33 -15.20 -23.68
C LEU A 383 -20.31 -16.00 -24.99
N ARG A 384 -21.09 -15.64 -26.01
CA ARG A 384 -20.98 -16.26 -27.35
C ARG A 384 -19.63 -15.98 -27.99
N GLU A 385 -19.12 -14.76 -27.85
CA GLU A 385 -17.78 -14.38 -28.36
C GLU A 385 -16.67 -15.14 -27.60
N LEU A 386 -16.84 -15.41 -26.30
CA LEU A 386 -15.91 -16.26 -25.54
C LEU A 386 -15.98 -17.73 -25.98
N GLU A 387 -17.19 -18.27 -26.16
CA GLU A 387 -17.45 -19.64 -26.65
C GLU A 387 -16.90 -19.85 -28.08
N ALA A 388 -16.95 -18.83 -28.93
CA ALA A 388 -16.40 -18.83 -30.29
C ALA A 388 -14.89 -18.61 -30.37
N ALA A 389 -14.22 -18.32 -29.24
CA ALA A 389 -12.81 -17.93 -29.15
C ALA A 389 -12.44 -16.65 -29.94
N ASP A 390 -13.40 -15.72 -30.08
CA ASP A 390 -13.18 -14.41 -30.71
C ASP A 390 -12.36 -13.46 -29.82
N LYS A 391 -12.31 -13.74 -28.50
CA LYS A 391 -11.58 -12.96 -27.50
C LYS A 391 -10.35 -13.71 -27.01
N ARG A 392 -9.26 -12.98 -26.76
CA ARG A 392 -8.07 -13.53 -26.09
C ARG A 392 -8.32 -13.65 -24.59
N LEU A 393 -8.11 -14.84 -24.03
CA LEU A 393 -8.28 -15.13 -22.61
C LEU A 393 -6.90 -15.41 -21.98
N VAL A 394 -6.64 -14.82 -20.82
CA VAL A 394 -5.37 -15.00 -20.10
C VAL A 394 -5.65 -15.21 -18.62
N ALA A 395 -5.21 -16.33 -18.06
CA ALA A 395 -5.19 -16.57 -16.62
C ALA A 395 -3.80 -16.30 -16.02
N ARG A 396 -3.75 -15.61 -14.87
CA ARG A 396 -2.51 -15.31 -14.13
C ARG A 396 -2.66 -15.52 -12.63
N ASP A 397 -1.86 -16.43 -12.09
CA ASP A 397 -1.64 -16.54 -10.64
C ASP A 397 -0.48 -15.62 -10.22
N LEU A 398 -0.77 -14.65 -9.35
CA LEU A 398 0.18 -13.67 -8.83
C LEU A 398 0.31 -13.79 -7.29
N ARG A 399 1.41 -13.29 -6.73
CA ARG A 399 1.64 -13.18 -5.27
C ARG A 399 0.79 -12.14 -4.58
N GLY A 400 0.39 -11.14 -5.35
CA GLY A 400 -0.25 -9.94 -4.88
C GLY A 400 -0.91 -9.22 -6.05
N PRO A 401 -1.77 -8.24 -5.74
CA PRO A 401 -2.60 -7.61 -6.75
C PRO A 401 -1.77 -6.82 -7.76
N SER A 402 -2.15 -6.94 -9.04
CA SER A 402 -1.69 -6.06 -10.10
C SER A 402 -2.12 -4.60 -9.84
N PRO A 403 -1.49 -3.60 -10.48
CA PRO A 403 -1.93 -2.21 -10.37
C PRO A 403 -3.41 -2.02 -10.71
N LEU A 404 -3.92 -2.72 -11.74
CA LEU A 404 -5.33 -2.63 -12.16
C LEU A 404 -6.30 -3.24 -11.14
N ALA A 405 -5.88 -4.25 -10.36
CA ALA A 405 -6.72 -4.86 -9.33
C ALA A 405 -6.92 -3.95 -8.10
N GLN A 406 -6.07 -2.94 -7.90
CA GLN A 406 -6.15 -2.07 -6.72
C GLN A 406 -7.45 -1.29 -6.63
N GLU A 407 -8.04 -0.90 -7.77
CA GLU A 407 -9.30 -0.16 -7.81
C GLU A 407 -10.44 -0.98 -7.21
N ILE A 408 -10.57 -2.25 -7.64
CA ILE A 408 -11.66 -3.11 -7.19
C ILE A 408 -11.43 -3.69 -5.79
N LEU A 409 -10.18 -3.80 -5.33
CA LEU A 409 -9.90 -4.15 -3.93
C LEU A 409 -10.30 -3.03 -2.96
N ALA A 410 -10.16 -1.78 -3.39
CA ALA A 410 -10.65 -0.60 -2.67
C ALA A 410 -12.10 -0.23 -3.05
N ALA A 411 -12.86 -1.19 -3.60
CA ALA A 411 -14.23 -0.99 -4.05
C ALA A 411 -15.11 -0.37 -2.96
N ARG A 412 -15.91 0.61 -3.38
CA ARG A 412 -16.88 1.27 -2.52
C ARG A 412 -18.07 0.35 -2.24
N PRO A 413 -18.86 0.59 -1.16
CA PRO A 413 -19.97 -0.28 -0.76
C PRO A 413 -20.97 -0.60 -1.90
N TYR A 414 -21.26 0.39 -2.75
CA TYR A 414 -22.19 0.24 -3.87
C TYR A 414 -21.72 -0.72 -4.99
N ALA A 415 -20.44 -1.08 -5.02
CA ALA A 415 -19.88 -2.00 -6.02
C ALA A 415 -20.06 -3.48 -5.61
N PHE A 416 -20.34 -3.76 -4.33
CA PHE A 416 -20.58 -5.12 -3.87
C PHE A 416 -21.91 -5.67 -4.37
N LEU A 417 -21.94 -6.98 -4.63
CA LEU A 417 -23.08 -7.71 -5.19
C LEU A 417 -23.81 -8.54 -4.14
N ASP A 418 -23.40 -8.44 -2.88
CA ASP A 418 -23.93 -9.16 -1.73
C ASP A 418 -24.03 -8.21 -0.51
N GLY A 419 -24.81 -8.61 0.50
CA GLY A 419 -25.15 -7.78 1.66
C GLY A 419 -24.22 -7.89 2.88
N ALA A 420 -23.00 -8.45 2.77
CA ALA A 420 -22.12 -8.57 3.93
C ALA A 420 -21.63 -7.19 4.45
N PRO A 421 -21.47 -6.99 5.77
CA PRO A 421 -20.89 -5.76 6.33
C PRO A 421 -19.49 -5.47 5.79
N LEU A 422 -19.06 -4.20 5.80
CA LEU A 422 -17.77 -3.77 5.23
C LEU A 422 -16.57 -4.32 6.02
N GLU A 423 -16.71 -4.47 7.33
CA GLU A 423 -15.68 -4.95 8.24
C GLU A 423 -15.37 -6.43 8.03
N GLU A 424 -16.34 -7.19 7.51
CA GLU A 424 -16.25 -8.64 7.25
C GLU A 424 -15.75 -8.94 5.83
N ARG A 425 -15.36 -7.91 5.06
CA ARG A 425 -14.95 -8.06 3.66
C ARG A 425 -13.51 -8.54 3.53
N ARG A 426 -13.33 -9.67 2.82
CA ARG A 426 -12.00 -10.25 2.56
C ARG A 426 -11.13 -9.39 1.64
N THR A 427 -11.73 -8.53 0.81
CA THR A 427 -10.98 -7.57 -0.03
C THR A 427 -10.19 -6.55 0.80
N GLN A 428 -10.67 -6.18 1.99
CA GLN A 428 -9.96 -5.31 2.94
C GLN A 428 -8.76 -6.01 3.60
N ALA A 429 -8.78 -7.35 3.65
CA ALA A 429 -7.66 -8.13 4.15
C ALA A 429 -6.49 -8.21 3.16
N VAL A 430 -6.62 -7.65 1.95
CA VAL A 430 -5.52 -7.53 0.99
C VAL A 430 -4.77 -6.23 1.25
N LEU A 431 -3.53 -6.31 1.76
CA LEU A 431 -2.69 -5.13 1.85
C LEU A 431 -2.30 -4.65 0.44
N SER A 432 -2.69 -3.42 0.12
CA SER A 432 -2.23 -2.71 -1.07
C SER A 432 -0.73 -2.39 -0.95
N ARG A 433 0.13 -3.31 -1.41
CA ARG A 433 1.51 -2.98 -1.74
C ARG A 433 1.50 -2.16 -3.02
N ARG A 434 2.11 -0.97 -2.99
CA ARG A 434 2.37 -0.19 -4.20
C ARG A 434 3.58 -0.77 -4.92
N TYR A 435 3.37 -1.88 -5.64
CA TYR A 435 4.23 -2.27 -6.76
C TYR A 435 3.88 -1.34 -7.93
N LEU A 436 4.28 -0.07 -7.81
CA LEU A 436 4.09 0.92 -8.87
C LEU A 436 5.33 1.04 -9.75
N ASP A 437 6.38 0.28 -9.45
CA ASP A 437 7.62 0.23 -10.20
C ASP A 437 7.69 -1.05 -11.07
N LEU A 438 8.35 -0.92 -12.23
CA LEU A 438 8.47 -2.00 -13.21
C LEU A 438 9.19 -3.24 -12.66
N ARG A 439 10.14 -3.03 -11.74
CA ARG A 439 10.89 -4.11 -11.08
C ARG A 439 9.98 -4.94 -10.17
N GLY A 440 9.26 -4.27 -9.27
CA GLY A 440 8.26 -4.90 -8.40
C GLY A 440 7.18 -5.67 -9.15
N ALA A 441 6.77 -5.22 -10.34
CA ALA A 441 5.79 -5.91 -11.18
C ALA A 441 6.30 -7.25 -11.75
N SER A 442 7.60 -7.37 -12.05
CA SER A 442 8.20 -8.62 -12.56
C SER A 442 8.33 -9.72 -11.49
N GLU A 443 8.44 -9.32 -10.22
CA GLU A 443 8.63 -10.22 -9.08
C GLU A 443 7.31 -10.78 -8.54
N LEU A 444 6.16 -10.43 -9.12
CA LEU A 444 4.84 -10.88 -8.67
C LEU A 444 4.65 -12.41 -8.78
N GLY A 445 5.60 -13.20 -9.31
CA GLY A 445 5.53 -14.67 -9.49
C GLY A 445 6.38 -15.57 -8.56
N HIS A 446 7.68 -15.31 -8.30
CA HIS A 446 8.68 -16.30 -7.77
C HIS A 446 9.02 -16.32 -6.27
N LEU A 447 8.78 -17.41 -5.50
CA LEU A 447 8.84 -17.39 -4.01
C LEU A 447 10.28 -17.17 -3.53
N ASP A 448 10.43 -16.54 -2.36
CA ASP A 448 11.76 -16.31 -1.77
C ASP A 448 12.40 -17.67 -1.43
N PRO A 449 13.58 -18.00 -2.00
CA PRO A 449 14.27 -19.26 -1.73
C PRO A 449 14.50 -19.51 -0.24
N ALA A 450 14.76 -18.47 0.53
CA ALA A 450 14.99 -18.61 1.97
C ALA A 450 13.69 -18.89 2.73
N ALA A 451 12.55 -18.40 2.25
CA ALA A 451 11.24 -18.73 2.81
C ALA A 451 10.86 -20.17 2.50
N ILE A 452 11.15 -20.64 1.28
CA ILE A 452 11.02 -22.04 0.87
C ILE A 452 11.84 -22.93 1.81
N GLU A 453 13.11 -22.61 1.98
CA GLU A 453 14.04 -23.38 2.80
C GLU A 453 13.67 -23.34 4.30
N ALA A 454 13.22 -22.19 4.82
CA ALA A 454 12.75 -22.08 6.20
C ALA A 454 11.50 -22.93 6.45
N LEU A 455 10.53 -22.93 5.53
CA LEU A 455 9.34 -23.78 5.65
C LEU A 455 9.74 -25.25 5.60
N ARG A 456 10.57 -25.64 4.62
CA ARG A 456 11.04 -27.01 4.45
C ARG A 456 11.70 -27.56 5.73
N ARG A 457 12.50 -26.73 6.40
CA ARG A 457 13.07 -27.04 7.73
C ARG A 457 12.06 -27.11 8.87
N GLU A 458 10.91 -26.46 8.75
CA GLU A 458 9.85 -26.45 9.77
C GLU A 458 8.88 -27.61 9.62
N ILE A 459 8.57 -28.01 8.38
CA ILE A 459 7.64 -29.10 8.08
C ILE A 459 8.31 -30.47 8.13
N TRP A 460 9.65 -30.53 7.99
CA TRP A 460 10.38 -31.78 8.10
C TRP A 460 10.22 -32.35 9.52
N PRO A 461 9.87 -33.63 9.68
CA PRO A 461 9.64 -34.20 11.00
C PRO A 461 10.93 -34.17 11.82
N SER A 462 10.80 -33.78 13.10
CA SER A 462 11.89 -33.85 14.07
C SER A 462 11.69 -35.13 14.86
N VAL A 463 12.55 -36.13 14.66
CA VAL A 463 12.36 -37.48 15.21
C VAL A 463 13.38 -37.72 16.32
N ARG A 464 12.89 -37.75 17.55
CA ARG A 464 13.71 -38.00 18.76
C ARG A 464 13.63 -39.44 19.23
N ASP A 465 12.55 -40.14 18.88
CA ASP A 465 12.34 -41.53 19.24
C ASP A 465 11.62 -42.32 18.14
N ARG A 466 11.50 -43.64 18.37
CA ARG A 466 10.82 -44.57 17.46
C ARG A 466 9.33 -44.28 17.28
N HIS A 467 8.65 -43.65 18.24
CA HIS A 467 7.23 -43.33 18.13
C HIS A 467 7.02 -42.13 17.21
N GLU A 468 7.89 -41.11 17.31
CA GLU A 468 7.89 -39.96 16.40
C GLU A 468 8.25 -40.37 14.97
N LEU A 469 9.18 -41.32 14.77
CA LEU A 469 9.47 -41.87 13.43
C LEU A 469 8.25 -42.59 12.84
N HIS A 470 7.56 -43.36 13.68
CA HIS A 470 6.36 -44.07 13.26
C HIS A 470 5.25 -43.11 12.83
N ASP A 471 5.04 -42.05 13.60
CA ASP A 471 4.07 -41.00 13.27
C ASP A 471 4.45 -40.28 11.96
N ALA A 472 5.73 -39.95 11.78
CA ALA A 472 6.24 -39.37 10.53
C ALA A 472 5.97 -40.26 9.30
N LEU A 473 6.17 -41.58 9.41
CA LEU A 473 5.84 -42.54 8.35
C LEU A 473 4.32 -42.67 8.13
N ALA A 474 3.54 -42.60 9.21
CA ALA A 474 2.09 -42.68 9.18
C ALA A 474 1.42 -41.40 8.63
N ILE A 475 2.07 -40.25 8.68
CA ILE A 475 1.59 -38.97 8.11
C ILE A 475 2.16 -38.76 6.70
N GLY A 476 3.49 -38.87 6.53
CA GLY A 476 4.23 -38.56 5.30
C GLY A 476 4.05 -39.56 4.15
N GLY A 477 3.34 -40.67 4.37
CA GLY A 477 3.03 -41.69 3.36
C GLY A 477 4.18 -42.65 3.13
N TYR A 478 5.36 -42.10 2.89
CA TYR A 478 6.63 -42.82 2.79
C TYR A 478 7.81 -41.87 3.03
N LEU A 479 8.96 -42.47 3.39
CA LEU A 479 10.26 -41.83 3.35
C LEU A 479 11.20 -42.65 2.46
N THR A 480 12.12 -42.03 1.74
CA THR A 480 13.16 -42.79 1.05
C THR A 480 14.22 -43.25 2.05
N GLU A 481 14.89 -44.38 1.77
CA GLU A 481 15.97 -44.88 2.63
C GLU A 481 17.09 -43.84 2.82
N GLY A 482 17.41 -43.07 1.77
CA GLY A 482 18.38 -41.98 1.86
C GLY A 482 17.93 -40.80 2.74
N GLU A 483 16.63 -40.50 2.83
CA GLU A 483 16.11 -39.50 3.76
C GLU A 483 16.19 -39.98 5.20
N GLY A 484 15.79 -41.22 5.46
CA GLY A 484 15.88 -41.82 6.78
C GLY A 484 17.33 -41.99 7.29
N GLU A 485 18.28 -42.24 6.39
CA GLU A 485 19.70 -42.29 6.72
C GLU A 485 20.25 -40.93 7.15
N ARG A 486 19.80 -39.83 6.51
CA ARG A 486 20.20 -38.46 6.86
C ARG A 486 19.43 -37.88 8.05
N GLY A 487 18.26 -38.44 8.36
CA GLY A 487 17.36 -38.09 9.46
C GLY A 487 17.09 -36.59 9.61
N ASP A 488 17.37 -36.02 10.80
CA ASP A 488 17.06 -34.61 11.12
C ASP A 488 17.87 -33.61 10.27
N ALA A 489 19.00 -34.04 9.69
CA ALA A 489 19.82 -33.27 8.77
C ALA A 489 19.46 -33.49 7.28
N GLY A 490 18.38 -34.25 7.02
CA GLY A 490 18.13 -34.94 5.77
C GLY A 490 17.18 -34.31 4.77
N TYR A 491 16.81 -33.04 4.95
CA TYR A 491 15.99 -32.36 3.96
C TYR A 491 16.68 -32.34 2.56
N PRO A 492 15.96 -32.61 1.46
CA PRO A 492 16.51 -32.53 0.10
C PRO A 492 17.01 -31.11 -0.25
N GLY A 493 18.32 -30.86 -0.14
CA GLY A 493 18.94 -29.58 -0.54
C GLY A 493 19.75 -28.85 0.54
N ALA A 494 19.92 -29.41 1.73
CA ALA A 494 20.80 -28.82 2.74
C ALA A 494 22.28 -28.84 2.29
N GLU A 495 22.81 -27.70 1.85
CA GLU A 495 24.26 -27.52 1.72
C GLU A 495 24.92 -27.67 3.11
N ARG A 496 26.09 -28.31 3.15
CA ARG A 496 26.78 -28.80 4.36
C ARG A 496 27.21 -27.72 5.39
N GLY A 497 26.76 -26.47 5.29
CA GLY A 497 27.30 -25.32 6.02
C GLY A 497 26.41 -24.61 7.03
N ALA A 498 25.09 -24.88 7.12
CA ALA A 498 24.17 -23.99 7.86
C ALA A 498 23.71 -24.50 9.26
N CYS A 499 24.26 -25.61 9.77
CA CYS A 499 23.76 -26.29 10.98
C CYS A 499 24.45 -25.89 12.30
N GLU A 500 25.14 -24.74 12.37
CA GLU A 500 25.84 -24.34 13.61
C GLU A 500 24.94 -23.60 14.63
N ASP A 501 23.76 -23.10 14.25
CA ASP A 501 23.06 -22.07 15.03
C ASP A 501 21.92 -22.56 15.97
N ARG A 502 21.62 -23.88 16.01
CA ARG A 502 20.63 -24.43 16.96
C ARG A 502 21.21 -24.82 18.32
N THR A 503 22.52 -24.98 18.47
CA THR A 503 23.11 -25.60 19.68
C THR A 503 23.34 -24.66 20.86
N ALA A 504 22.92 -23.40 20.81
CA ALA A 504 23.22 -22.44 21.87
C ALA A 504 22.09 -22.22 22.91
N ARG A 505 20.88 -22.78 22.76
CA ARG A 505 19.75 -22.43 23.65
C ARG A 505 18.99 -23.53 24.38
N ASP A 506 19.12 -24.80 24.02
CA ASP A 506 18.54 -25.88 24.84
C ASP A 506 19.62 -26.87 25.27
N GLY A 507 20.03 -26.74 26.53
CA GLY A 507 20.94 -27.67 27.18
C GLY A 507 20.23 -28.98 27.52
N SER A 508 20.27 -29.94 26.60
CA SER A 508 20.22 -31.37 26.91
C SER A 508 20.63 -32.16 25.65
N ASP A 509 21.93 -32.32 25.50
CA ASP A 509 22.59 -33.18 24.51
C ASP A 509 22.28 -34.66 24.81
N ALA A 510 21.35 -35.26 24.08
CA ALA A 510 21.37 -36.71 23.84
C ALA A 510 22.46 -36.99 22.79
N ARG A 511 23.71 -37.13 23.26
CA ARG A 511 24.80 -37.71 22.46
C ARG A 511 24.73 -39.23 22.59
N ASP A 512 24.54 -39.91 21.48
CA ASP A 512 24.84 -41.34 21.40
C ASP A 512 26.36 -41.55 21.46
N ALA A 513 26.77 -42.65 22.10
CA ALA A 513 28.16 -42.97 22.45
C ALA A 513 29.12 -43.17 21.25
N SER A 514 28.64 -43.07 20.01
CA SER A 514 29.39 -43.30 18.76
C SER A 514 29.73 -42.04 17.96
N GLY A 515 29.20 -40.87 18.29
CA GLY A 515 29.57 -39.61 17.63
C GLY A 515 29.05 -39.40 16.18
N GLU A 516 28.20 -40.29 15.66
CA GLU A 516 27.47 -40.07 14.40
C GLU A 516 26.17 -39.32 14.68
N ARG A 517 26.02 -38.11 14.13
CA ARG A 517 24.81 -37.29 14.32
C ARG A 517 23.73 -37.69 13.31
N GLY A 518 22.56 -38.09 13.81
CA GLY A 518 21.27 -37.77 13.16
C GLY A 518 20.62 -38.81 12.23
N SER A 519 21.04 -40.07 12.19
CA SER A 519 20.35 -41.10 11.36
C SER A 519 19.13 -41.69 12.05
N TRP A 520 18.00 -41.85 11.34
CA TRP A 520 16.79 -42.50 11.87
C TRP A 520 16.80 -44.03 11.71
N ARG A 521 17.87 -44.60 11.15
CA ARG A 521 17.99 -46.05 10.90
C ARG A 521 17.83 -46.92 12.16
N PRO A 522 18.40 -46.59 13.33
CA PRO A 522 18.21 -47.39 14.54
C PRO A 522 16.73 -47.48 14.96
N TYR A 523 16.03 -46.35 14.93
CA TYR A 523 14.59 -46.29 15.23
C TYR A 523 13.75 -47.07 14.20
N PHE A 524 14.13 -47.02 12.92
CA PHE A 524 13.46 -47.78 11.87
C PHE A 524 13.65 -49.30 12.05
N ASP A 525 14.85 -49.74 12.38
CA ASP A 525 15.15 -51.17 12.61
C ASP A 525 14.39 -51.71 13.83
N GLU A 526 14.21 -50.90 14.88
CA GLU A 526 13.34 -51.23 16.02
C GLU A 526 11.86 -51.35 15.61
N LEU A 527 11.32 -50.35 14.90
CA LEU A 527 9.93 -50.39 14.40
C LEU A 527 9.69 -51.58 13.48
N ARG A 528 10.70 -51.92 12.67
CA ARG A 528 10.66 -53.07 11.77
C ARG A 528 10.69 -54.39 12.54
N ALA A 529 11.48 -54.50 13.61
CA ALA A 529 11.47 -55.66 14.50
C ALA A 529 10.11 -55.85 15.18
N GLU A 530 9.45 -54.75 15.56
CA GLU A 530 8.09 -54.73 16.10
C GLU A 530 6.98 -54.90 15.05
N ARG A 531 7.33 -54.99 13.76
CA ARG A 531 6.39 -55.08 12.62
C ARG A 531 5.45 -53.88 12.49
N ARG A 532 5.93 -52.71 12.89
CA ARG A 532 5.25 -51.41 12.78
C ARG A 532 5.71 -50.61 11.57
N ALA A 533 6.88 -50.90 11.01
CA ALA A 533 7.34 -50.33 9.75
C ALA A 533 7.94 -51.40 8.82
N VAL A 534 7.93 -51.14 7.51
CA VAL A 534 8.44 -52.03 6.47
C VAL A 534 9.29 -51.27 5.45
N ALA A 535 10.30 -51.95 4.90
CA ALA A 535 11.08 -51.46 3.76
C ALA A 535 10.54 -52.07 2.48
N LEU A 536 10.09 -51.24 1.55
CA LEU A 536 9.41 -51.62 0.32
C LEU A 536 10.23 -51.18 -0.90
N ARG A 537 10.27 -52.00 -1.94
CA ARG A 537 10.79 -51.65 -3.26
C ARG A 537 9.68 -51.85 -4.30
N VAL A 538 9.29 -50.77 -4.95
CA VAL A 538 8.11 -50.73 -5.84
C VAL A 538 8.36 -51.50 -7.15
N ALA A 539 9.54 -51.36 -7.74
CA ALA A 539 9.98 -52.05 -8.96
C ALA A 539 11.46 -52.44 -8.87
N GLU A 540 11.90 -53.38 -9.72
CA GLU A 540 13.30 -53.80 -9.76
C GLU A 540 14.18 -52.62 -10.23
N GLY A 541 15.13 -52.18 -9.38
CA GLY A 541 15.94 -50.98 -9.61
C GLY A 541 15.37 -49.68 -9.01
N ALA A 542 14.15 -49.68 -8.47
CA ALA A 542 13.60 -48.54 -7.75
C ALA A 542 14.28 -48.35 -6.36
N PRO A 543 14.33 -47.12 -5.83
CA PRO A 543 14.82 -46.85 -4.48
C PRO A 543 13.98 -47.58 -3.41
N THR A 544 14.61 -47.86 -2.27
CA THR A 544 13.94 -48.46 -1.11
C THR A 544 13.15 -47.38 -0.37
N LEU A 545 11.87 -47.65 -0.10
CA LEU A 545 10.96 -46.80 0.66
C LEU A 545 10.71 -47.36 2.05
N TRP A 546 10.68 -46.51 3.07
CA TRP A 546 10.25 -46.82 4.42
C TRP A 546 8.77 -46.45 4.53
N VAL A 547 7.94 -47.38 5.00
CA VAL A 547 6.48 -47.23 5.06
C VAL A 547 5.97 -47.77 6.39
N ALA A 548 5.00 -47.09 7.00
CA ALA A 548 4.29 -47.60 8.18
C ALA A 548 3.45 -48.84 7.80
N SER A 549 3.38 -49.82 8.69
CA SER A 549 2.71 -51.09 8.38
C SER A 549 1.21 -50.93 8.11
N GLU A 550 0.59 -49.92 8.73
CA GLU A 550 -0.81 -49.53 8.51
C GLU A 550 -1.06 -48.98 7.10
N ARG A 551 -0.03 -48.45 6.43
CA ARG A 551 -0.10 -47.89 5.07
C ARG A 551 0.31 -48.89 3.98
N LEU A 552 0.78 -50.07 4.36
CA LEU A 552 1.14 -51.14 3.41
C LEU A 552 -0.02 -51.56 2.48
N PRO A 553 -1.31 -51.59 2.91
CA PRO A 553 -2.43 -51.89 2.00
C PRO A 553 -2.53 -50.92 0.82
N LEU A 554 -2.26 -49.62 1.03
CA LEU A 554 -2.28 -48.62 -0.05
C LEU A 554 -1.20 -48.94 -1.10
N TRP A 555 0.03 -49.20 -0.65
CA TRP A 555 1.13 -49.56 -1.54
C TRP A 555 0.93 -50.88 -2.28
N THR A 556 0.23 -51.84 -1.67
CA THR A 556 -0.12 -53.12 -2.30
C THR A 556 -1.13 -52.91 -3.44
N ALA A 557 -2.05 -51.95 -3.30
CA ALA A 557 -2.99 -51.57 -4.35
C ALA A 557 -2.31 -50.79 -5.48
N VAL A 558 -1.39 -49.88 -5.16
CA VAL A 558 -0.62 -49.09 -6.14
C VAL A 558 0.32 -49.97 -6.96
N ALA A 559 1.07 -50.84 -6.30
CA ALA A 559 2.09 -51.68 -6.94
C ALA A 559 2.02 -53.12 -6.39
N PRO A 560 1.18 -53.99 -6.98
CA PRO A 560 1.02 -55.38 -6.53
C PRO A 560 2.31 -56.21 -6.61
N SER A 561 3.26 -55.80 -7.48
CA SER A 561 4.58 -56.42 -7.67
C SER A 561 5.64 -55.92 -6.70
N ALA A 562 5.32 -54.98 -5.80
CA ALA A 562 6.29 -54.42 -4.87
C ALA A 562 6.86 -55.51 -3.95
N GLN A 563 8.16 -55.45 -3.69
CA GLN A 563 8.89 -56.44 -2.90
C GLN A 563 9.31 -55.85 -1.55
N LEU A 564 9.09 -56.59 -0.47
CA LEU A 564 9.65 -56.27 0.84
C LEU A 564 11.15 -56.55 0.83
N VAL A 565 11.95 -55.54 1.19
CA VAL A 565 13.41 -55.65 1.20
C VAL A 565 13.86 -56.30 2.51
N GLU A 566 14.03 -57.63 2.53
CA GLU A 566 14.50 -58.37 3.69
C GLU A 566 16.03 -58.46 3.82
N THR A 567 16.55 -58.15 5.01
CA THR A 567 17.88 -58.58 5.44
C THR A 567 17.75 -59.88 6.26
N ALA A 568 18.03 -61.00 5.59
CA ALA A 568 18.22 -62.35 6.13
C ALA A 568 17.01 -63.08 6.80
N LYS A 569 16.51 -64.09 6.06
CA LYS A 569 15.67 -65.25 6.45
C LYS A 569 14.13 -65.08 6.53
N ARG A 570 13.45 -64.74 5.42
CA ARG A 570 12.39 -65.54 4.75
C ARG A 570 11.70 -64.71 3.66
N ARG A 571 11.99 -64.95 2.37
CA ARG A 571 11.19 -64.42 1.25
C ARG A 571 9.70 -64.69 1.47
N LEU A 572 8.98 -63.70 1.99
CA LEU A 572 7.52 -63.67 2.08
C LEU A 572 7.07 -62.57 1.11
N GLY A 573 6.36 -62.96 0.05
CA GLY A 573 5.69 -61.99 -0.81
C GLY A 573 4.66 -61.19 -0.01
N VAL A 574 4.35 -59.98 -0.45
CA VAL A 574 3.39 -59.06 0.21
C VAL A 574 2.04 -59.76 0.51
N THR A 575 1.61 -60.67 -0.36
CA THR A 575 0.41 -61.51 -0.19
C THR A 575 0.48 -62.50 0.99
N ALA A 576 1.67 -62.98 1.36
CA ALA A 576 1.86 -63.88 2.50
C ALA A 576 1.88 -63.14 3.85
N TRP A 577 2.16 -61.83 3.86
CA TRP A 577 2.11 -60.98 5.06
C TRP A 577 0.65 -60.66 5.46
N LEU A 578 -0.24 -60.45 4.48
CA LEU A 578 -1.68 -60.24 4.68
C LEU A 578 -2.44 -61.51 5.12
N GLY A 579 -1.85 -62.70 4.98
CA GLY A 579 -2.50 -64.00 5.21
C GLY A 579 -2.43 -64.55 6.64
N ARG A 580 -1.91 -63.80 7.62
CA ARG A 580 -1.98 -64.16 9.05
C ARG A 580 -2.76 -63.07 9.78
N GLU A 581 -3.78 -63.48 10.53
CA GLU A 581 -4.63 -62.64 11.38
C GLU A 581 -3.82 -61.48 11.99
N LEU A 582 -4.18 -60.24 11.63
CA LEU A 582 -3.71 -59.05 12.32
C LEU A 582 -4.02 -59.24 13.82
N PRO A 583 -3.05 -59.12 14.73
CA PRO A 583 -3.36 -59.01 16.15
C PRO A 583 -4.34 -57.85 16.36
N ASP A 584 -5.34 -58.03 17.22
CA ASP A 584 -6.45 -57.12 17.58
C ASP A 584 -6.02 -55.71 18.07
N LEU A 585 -5.31 -54.95 17.25
CA LEU A 585 -4.72 -53.66 17.59
C LEU A 585 -5.02 -52.60 16.52
N VAL A 586 -6.21 -52.66 15.92
CA VAL A 586 -6.85 -51.51 15.24
C VAL A 586 -8.36 -51.59 15.46
N ALA A 587 -8.82 -51.35 16.68
CA ALA A 587 -10.16 -50.81 16.86
C ALA A 587 -10.10 -49.31 16.51
N ALA A 588 -10.12 -49.01 15.21
CA ALA A 588 -10.29 -47.65 14.73
C ALA A 588 -11.67 -47.12 15.18
N PRO A 589 -11.79 -45.83 15.57
CA PRO A 589 -13.08 -45.23 15.82
C PRO A 589 -13.90 -45.28 14.52
N SER A 590 -15.11 -45.81 14.64
CA SER A 590 -16.12 -46.03 13.62
C SER A 590 -16.10 -44.98 12.49
N GLY A 591 -15.55 -45.33 11.32
CA GLY A 591 -15.61 -44.43 10.16
C GLY A 591 -14.76 -44.72 8.91
N SER A 592 -13.83 -45.67 8.88
CA SER A 592 -12.97 -45.89 7.69
C SER A 592 -12.97 -47.35 7.20
N HIS A 593 -13.81 -47.64 6.20
CA HIS A 593 -13.69 -48.82 5.34
C HIS A 593 -12.49 -48.62 4.38
N LEU A 594 -11.25 -48.88 4.81
CA LEU A 594 -10.05 -48.68 3.97
C LEU A 594 -9.44 -49.97 3.38
N SER A 595 -9.97 -51.16 3.68
CA SER A 595 -9.31 -52.41 3.28
C SER A 595 -10.05 -53.28 2.26
N SER A 596 -11.09 -52.77 1.55
CA SER A 596 -11.80 -53.63 0.58
C SER A 596 -12.26 -53.01 -0.75
N VAL A 597 -11.99 -51.74 -1.07
CA VAL A 597 -12.53 -51.13 -2.33
C VAL A 597 -11.65 -50.02 -2.97
N LEU A 598 -10.36 -49.91 -2.66
CA LEU A 598 -9.52 -48.86 -3.29
C LEU A 598 -8.91 -49.35 -4.60
N SER A 599 -9.18 -48.63 -5.70
CA SER A 599 -8.44 -48.80 -6.97
C SER A 599 -6.99 -48.36 -6.79
N ALA A 600 -6.09 -48.82 -7.67
CA ALA A 600 -4.68 -48.41 -7.66
C ALA A 600 -4.53 -46.88 -7.69
N ASP A 601 -5.36 -46.19 -8.49
CA ASP A 601 -5.36 -44.74 -8.63
C ASP A 601 -5.77 -44.03 -7.33
N ALA A 602 -6.84 -44.48 -6.67
CA ALA A 602 -7.30 -43.90 -5.41
C ALA A 602 -6.29 -44.12 -4.27
N ALA A 603 -5.60 -45.27 -4.27
CA ALA A 603 -4.55 -45.54 -3.30
C ALA A 603 -3.32 -44.64 -3.54
N LEU A 604 -2.95 -44.37 -4.79
CA LEU A 604 -1.84 -43.47 -5.12
C LEU A 604 -2.13 -42.02 -4.71
N VAL A 605 -3.38 -41.56 -4.91
CA VAL A 605 -3.85 -40.23 -4.45
C VAL A 605 -3.62 -40.06 -2.95
N GLU A 606 -4.01 -41.04 -2.12
CA GLU A 606 -3.82 -40.97 -0.66
C GLU A 606 -2.36 -41.07 -0.22
N VAL A 607 -1.53 -41.85 -0.92
CA VAL A 607 -0.08 -41.91 -0.67
C VAL A 607 0.57 -40.56 -0.94
N LEU A 608 0.26 -39.94 -2.09
CA LEU A 608 0.81 -38.64 -2.45
C LEU A 608 0.27 -37.52 -1.54
N ARG A 609 -1.00 -37.60 -1.11
CA ARG A 609 -1.58 -36.64 -0.16
C ARG A 609 -0.73 -36.50 1.10
N GLY A 610 -0.39 -37.63 1.72
CA GLY A 610 0.50 -37.63 2.90
C GLY A 610 1.90 -37.10 2.60
N ARG A 611 2.45 -37.44 1.43
CA ARG A 611 3.80 -37.01 1.04
C ARG A 611 3.91 -35.50 0.88
N PHE A 612 2.92 -34.85 0.26
CA PHE A 612 2.89 -33.40 0.05
C PHE A 612 2.89 -32.57 1.34
N GLU A 613 2.48 -33.13 2.47
CA GLU A 613 2.54 -32.44 3.78
C GLU A 613 3.97 -32.19 4.27
N SER A 614 4.97 -32.87 3.68
CA SER A 614 6.36 -32.88 4.16
C SER A 614 7.42 -32.34 3.16
N LEU A 615 7.03 -31.98 1.93
CA LEU A 615 7.98 -31.65 0.85
C LEU A 615 8.10 -30.15 0.51
N GLY A 616 7.01 -29.37 0.64
CA GLY A 616 6.91 -28.05 0.01
C GLY A 616 6.78 -28.16 -1.53
N PRO A 617 7.18 -27.15 -2.31
CA PRO A 617 7.15 -27.21 -3.78
C PRO A 617 8.00 -28.36 -4.31
N VAL A 618 7.42 -29.24 -5.15
CA VAL A 618 8.09 -30.42 -5.72
C VAL A 618 7.60 -30.72 -7.15
N SER A 619 8.48 -31.21 -8.02
CA SER A 619 8.12 -31.62 -9.40
C SER A 619 7.67 -33.08 -9.47
N VAL A 620 6.88 -33.41 -10.50
CA VAL A 620 6.51 -34.79 -10.83
C VAL A 620 7.74 -35.66 -11.09
N SER A 621 8.77 -35.13 -11.74
CA SER A 621 10.03 -35.85 -12.00
C SER A 621 10.71 -36.29 -10.71
N THR A 622 10.68 -35.44 -9.67
CA THR A 622 11.25 -35.75 -8.35
C THR A 622 10.48 -36.90 -7.71
N LEU A 623 9.14 -36.82 -7.66
CA LEU A 623 8.30 -37.89 -7.11
C LEU A 623 8.44 -39.22 -7.89
N THR A 624 8.64 -39.14 -9.21
CA THR A 624 8.90 -40.30 -10.08
C THR A 624 10.23 -40.95 -9.71
N ALA A 625 11.29 -40.16 -9.50
CA ALA A 625 12.59 -40.65 -9.09
C ALA A 625 12.57 -41.23 -7.66
N GLU A 626 11.80 -40.64 -6.75
CA GLU A 626 11.65 -41.10 -5.36
C GLU A 626 10.90 -42.42 -5.25
N THR A 627 9.85 -42.64 -6.05
CA THR A 627 8.98 -43.81 -5.94
C THR A 627 9.30 -44.93 -6.92
N GLY A 628 9.91 -44.61 -8.06
CA GLY A 628 10.12 -45.54 -9.17
C GLY A 628 8.84 -45.90 -9.93
N LEU A 629 7.74 -45.18 -9.72
CA LEU A 629 6.49 -45.32 -10.47
C LEU A 629 6.57 -44.60 -11.84
N SER A 630 5.66 -44.90 -12.76
CA SER A 630 5.58 -44.20 -14.05
C SER A 630 5.11 -42.75 -13.88
N ARG A 631 5.68 -41.82 -14.66
CA ARG A 631 5.29 -40.40 -14.68
C ARG A 631 3.78 -40.20 -14.85
N ASP A 632 3.15 -40.87 -15.80
CA ASP A 632 1.71 -40.74 -16.10
C ASP A 632 0.80 -41.06 -14.89
N ALA A 633 1.17 -42.05 -14.09
CA ALA A 633 0.41 -42.44 -12.90
C ALA A 633 0.49 -41.36 -11.81
N ILE A 634 1.67 -40.77 -11.62
CA ILE A 634 1.87 -39.67 -10.67
C ILE A 634 1.15 -38.42 -11.17
N GLU A 635 1.29 -38.05 -12.45
CA GLU A 635 0.56 -36.90 -13.03
C GLU A 635 -0.95 -37.04 -12.84
N THR A 636 -1.51 -38.22 -13.14
CA THR A 636 -2.95 -38.48 -12.96
C THR A 636 -3.38 -38.33 -11.50
N ALA A 637 -2.61 -38.87 -10.55
CA ALA A 637 -2.93 -38.77 -9.13
C ALA A 637 -2.81 -37.33 -8.59
N VAL A 638 -1.81 -36.57 -9.05
CA VAL A 638 -1.63 -35.16 -8.66
C VAL A 638 -2.73 -34.28 -9.24
N LEU A 639 -3.17 -34.53 -10.48
CA LEU A 639 -4.33 -33.85 -11.09
C LEU A 639 -5.63 -34.12 -10.32
N ASN A 640 -5.82 -35.34 -9.81
CA ASN A 640 -6.94 -35.64 -8.93
C ASN A 640 -6.87 -34.85 -7.61
N LEU A 641 -5.68 -34.73 -7.00
CA LEU A 641 -5.46 -33.91 -5.81
C LEU A 641 -5.68 -32.41 -6.07
N GLU A 642 -5.39 -31.92 -7.28
CA GLU A 642 -5.68 -30.55 -7.71
C GLU A 642 -7.18 -30.31 -7.86
N ALA A 643 -7.89 -31.25 -8.48
CA ALA A 643 -9.35 -31.21 -8.64
C ALA A 643 -10.08 -31.22 -7.29
N GLU A 644 -9.52 -31.89 -6.29
CA GLU A 644 -10.00 -31.84 -4.89
C GLU A 644 -9.59 -30.55 -4.15
N GLY A 645 -8.62 -29.81 -4.67
CA GLY A 645 -8.10 -28.59 -4.07
C GLY A 645 -7.09 -28.73 -2.95
N PHE A 646 -6.41 -29.86 -2.92
CA PHE A 646 -5.35 -30.13 -1.95
C PHE A 646 -4.00 -29.51 -2.38
N VAL A 647 -3.66 -29.62 -3.67
CA VAL A 647 -2.40 -29.08 -4.24
C VAL A 647 -2.65 -28.01 -5.29
N PHE A 648 -1.67 -27.13 -5.48
CA PHE A 648 -1.61 -26.14 -6.55
C PHE A 648 -0.46 -26.45 -7.49
N GLN A 649 -0.69 -26.36 -8.79
CA GLN A 649 0.38 -26.33 -9.78
C GLN A 649 0.94 -24.91 -9.92
N GLY A 650 2.23 -24.79 -10.15
CA GLY A 650 2.88 -23.51 -10.41
C GLY A 650 4.39 -23.66 -10.56
N ARG A 651 5.11 -22.56 -10.73
CA ARG A 651 6.58 -22.53 -10.65
C ARG A 651 6.97 -21.63 -9.49
N PHE A 652 7.15 -22.24 -8.33
CA PHE A 652 7.27 -21.55 -7.06
C PHE A 652 8.73 -21.20 -6.76
N SER A 653 9.65 -22.10 -7.08
CA SER A 653 11.10 -21.90 -6.91
C SER A 653 11.70 -21.05 -8.03
N PRO A 654 12.64 -20.12 -7.75
CA PRO A 654 13.33 -19.36 -8.80
C PRO A 654 14.13 -20.29 -9.72
N GLY A 655 13.97 -20.13 -11.04
CA GLY A 655 14.68 -20.94 -12.04
C GLY A 655 14.12 -22.36 -12.25
N ALA A 656 12.92 -22.69 -11.73
CA ALA A 656 12.29 -23.98 -11.95
C ALA A 656 11.98 -24.22 -13.45
N ALA A 657 12.58 -25.25 -14.04
CA ALA A 657 12.37 -25.63 -15.44
C ALA A 657 11.08 -26.45 -15.65
N GLU A 658 10.62 -27.17 -14.64
CA GLU A 658 9.40 -27.97 -14.67
C GLU A 658 8.30 -27.36 -13.80
N THR A 659 7.03 -27.73 -14.05
CA THR A 659 5.92 -27.37 -13.16
C THR A 659 6.07 -28.07 -11.83
N GLU A 660 6.00 -27.29 -10.75
CA GLU A 660 6.01 -27.73 -9.38
C GLU A 660 4.59 -27.80 -8.83
N TRP A 661 4.42 -28.66 -7.84
CA TRP A 661 3.19 -28.87 -7.11
C TRP A 661 3.46 -28.62 -5.63
N CYS A 662 2.57 -27.89 -4.97
CA CYS A 662 2.70 -27.58 -3.55
C CYS A 662 1.37 -27.73 -2.84
N GLU A 663 1.38 -28.29 -1.63
CA GLU A 663 0.20 -28.31 -0.77
C GLU A 663 -0.25 -26.88 -0.46
N ARG A 664 -1.55 -26.66 -0.50
CA ARG A 664 -2.15 -25.32 -0.44
C ARG A 664 -1.84 -24.56 0.86
N ARG A 665 -1.92 -25.20 2.04
CA ARG A 665 -1.62 -24.54 3.33
C ARG A 665 -0.13 -24.19 3.46
N LEU A 666 0.76 -25.04 2.96
CA LEU A 666 2.19 -24.82 2.87
C LEU A 666 2.49 -23.66 1.92
N LEU A 667 1.86 -23.62 0.75
CA LEU A 667 1.99 -22.51 -0.19
C LEU A 667 1.52 -21.19 0.42
N ALA A 668 0.36 -21.17 1.09
CA ALA A 668 -0.13 -19.97 1.80
C ALA A 668 0.81 -19.54 2.94
N ARG A 669 1.46 -20.48 3.65
CA ARG A 669 2.53 -20.18 4.64
C ARG A 669 3.76 -19.58 3.97
N LEU A 670 4.22 -20.12 2.84
CA LEU A 670 5.34 -19.56 2.08
C LEU A 670 5.09 -18.13 1.64
N HIS A 671 3.90 -17.85 1.12
CA HIS A 671 3.49 -16.49 0.79
C HIS A 671 3.51 -15.59 2.02
N ARG A 672 2.94 -16.03 3.16
CA ARG A 672 2.98 -15.27 4.41
C ARG A 672 4.39 -15.03 4.92
N TYR A 673 5.30 -16.00 4.83
CA TYR A 673 6.70 -15.85 5.27
C TYR A 673 7.47 -14.90 4.37
N THR A 674 7.31 -15.03 3.05
CA THR A 674 7.88 -14.11 2.07
C THR A 674 7.38 -12.68 2.31
N VAL A 675 6.07 -12.52 2.52
CA VAL A 675 5.43 -11.25 2.86
C VAL A 675 5.94 -10.71 4.19
N ALA A 676 6.03 -11.54 5.24
CA ALA A 676 6.46 -11.15 6.58
C ALA A 676 7.95 -10.76 6.65
N ARG A 677 8.82 -11.41 5.85
CA ARG A 677 10.23 -11.04 5.75
C ARG A 677 10.39 -9.67 5.11
N LEU A 678 9.72 -9.46 3.96
CA LEU A 678 9.62 -8.14 3.33
C LEU A 678 9.00 -7.10 4.29
N ARG A 679 8.03 -7.49 5.13
CA ARG A 679 7.47 -6.59 6.17
C ARG A 679 8.49 -6.25 7.26
N ARG A 680 9.32 -7.18 7.72
CA ARG A 680 10.37 -6.92 8.73
C ARG A 680 11.45 -6.00 8.17
N GLU A 681 11.73 -6.09 6.87
CA GLU A 681 12.64 -5.16 6.19
C GLU A 681 12.06 -3.73 6.12
N ILE A 682 10.73 -3.58 6.11
CA ILE A 682 10.03 -2.31 5.84
C ILE A 682 9.17 -1.85 7.04
N GLN A 683 9.34 -2.38 8.26
CA GLN A 683 8.49 -1.95 9.38
C GLN A 683 8.80 -0.49 9.74
N PRO A 684 7.84 0.44 9.62
CA PRO A 684 8.10 1.84 9.90
C PRO A 684 8.39 2.06 11.39
N VAL A 685 9.31 2.97 11.70
CA VAL A 685 9.59 3.41 13.06
C VAL A 685 8.58 4.47 13.51
N SER A 686 8.41 4.67 14.81
CA SER A 686 7.53 5.73 15.32
C SER A 686 8.12 7.13 15.05
N GLN A 687 7.28 8.16 15.09
CA GLN A 687 7.73 9.56 14.94
C GLN A 687 8.77 9.97 15.99
N SER A 688 8.66 9.45 17.22
CA SER A 688 9.65 9.69 18.28
C SER A 688 10.98 8.98 18.01
N ASP A 689 10.95 7.75 17.47
CA ASP A 689 12.17 7.04 17.10
C ASP A 689 12.87 7.73 15.93
N PHE A 690 12.10 8.23 14.95
CA PHE A 690 12.65 9.03 13.86
C PHE A 690 13.28 10.33 14.36
N MET A 691 12.65 11.02 15.31
CA MET A 691 13.25 12.21 15.93
C MET A 691 14.52 11.88 16.73
N ARG A 692 14.55 10.75 17.45
CA ARG A 692 15.77 10.26 18.13
C ARG A 692 16.90 10.00 17.14
N PHE A 693 16.59 9.33 16.03
CA PHE A 693 17.51 9.15 14.91
C PHE A 693 18.04 10.50 14.41
N LEU A 694 17.17 11.47 14.09
CA LEU A 694 17.60 12.78 13.57
C LEU A 694 18.53 13.56 14.54
N LEU A 695 18.26 13.49 15.84
CA LEU A 695 19.09 14.14 16.87
C LEU A 695 20.51 13.57 16.93
N ARG A 696 20.69 12.27 16.62
CA ARG A 696 22.00 11.62 16.49
C ARG A 696 22.60 11.86 15.10
N TRP A 697 21.79 11.71 14.05
CA TRP A 697 22.19 11.88 12.64
C TRP A 697 22.79 13.25 12.36
N GLN A 698 22.21 14.32 12.93
CA GLN A 698 22.75 15.68 12.81
C GLN A 698 23.67 16.10 13.97
N ARG A 699 24.21 15.14 14.73
CA ARG A 699 25.22 15.35 15.78
C ARG A 699 24.79 16.23 16.96
N VAL A 700 23.48 16.39 17.21
CA VAL A 700 22.98 17.16 18.36
C VAL A 700 23.17 16.39 19.66
N HIS A 701 23.00 15.06 19.60
CA HIS A 701 23.20 14.18 20.75
C HIS A 701 24.67 14.21 21.22
N PRO A 702 24.96 14.36 22.53
CA PRO A 702 26.32 14.50 23.06
C PRO A 702 27.32 13.43 22.60
N GLU A 703 26.89 12.16 22.50
CA GLU A 703 27.73 11.04 22.05
C GLU A 703 28.15 11.13 20.57
N THR A 704 27.41 11.89 19.77
CA THR A 704 27.63 12.01 18.31
C THR A 704 28.35 13.29 17.90
N ARG A 705 28.67 14.18 18.86
CA ARG A 705 29.36 15.45 18.60
C ARG A 705 30.83 15.20 18.28
N GLY A 706 31.28 15.67 17.12
CA GLY A 706 32.69 15.70 16.76
C GLY A 706 33.43 16.88 17.39
N ASP A 707 34.76 16.79 17.43
CA ASP A 707 35.66 17.86 17.88
C ASP A 707 36.57 18.32 16.71
N GLY A 708 36.91 19.61 16.71
CA GLY A 708 37.83 20.22 15.75
C GLY A 708 37.25 20.62 14.38
N PRO A 709 38.11 21.16 13.48
CA PRO A 709 37.69 21.73 12.19
C PRO A 709 37.06 20.74 11.22
N ALA A 710 37.50 19.48 11.20
CA ALA A 710 36.93 18.45 10.31
C ALA A 710 35.46 18.14 10.69
N ALA A 711 35.15 18.15 11.99
CA ALA A 711 33.77 17.98 12.45
C ALA A 711 32.89 19.17 12.04
N LEU A 712 33.44 20.39 12.06
CA LEU A 712 32.74 21.58 11.56
C LEU A 712 32.44 21.45 10.06
N GLU A 713 33.41 21.06 9.23
CA GLU A 713 33.17 20.84 7.79
C GLU A 713 32.06 19.83 7.56
N ALA A 714 32.06 18.70 8.26
CA ALA A 714 31.01 17.70 8.12
C ALA A 714 29.62 18.18 8.59
N VAL A 715 29.54 19.14 9.52
CA VAL A 715 28.28 19.79 9.91
C VAL A 715 27.84 20.80 8.84
N LEU A 716 28.78 21.55 8.26
CA LEU A 716 28.49 22.50 7.17
C LEU A 716 28.04 21.78 5.90
N GLU A 717 28.61 20.63 5.56
CA GLU A 717 28.14 19.80 4.44
C GLU A 717 26.72 19.25 4.65
N GLN A 718 26.38 18.90 5.90
CA GLN A 718 25.04 18.38 6.21
C GLN A 718 23.97 19.48 6.22
N LEU A 719 24.33 20.69 6.65
CA LEU A 719 23.45 21.86 6.71
C LEU A 719 23.60 22.81 5.50
N ASP A 720 24.23 22.32 4.43
CA ASP A 720 24.59 23.09 3.25
C ASP A 720 23.39 23.81 2.62
N GLY A 721 23.37 25.13 2.65
CA GLY A 721 22.28 25.93 2.09
C GLY A 721 20.99 25.97 2.90
N PHE A 722 20.98 25.52 4.17
CA PHE A 722 19.83 25.73 5.05
C PHE A 722 19.78 27.18 5.55
N GLU A 723 18.64 27.89 5.39
CA GLU A 723 18.51 29.28 5.82
C GLU A 723 18.00 29.41 7.26
N ILE A 724 18.79 30.06 8.13
CA ILE A 724 18.40 30.40 9.51
C ILE A 724 18.76 31.85 9.83
N PRO A 725 18.14 32.48 10.86
CA PRO A 725 18.56 33.80 11.31
C PRO A 725 20.08 33.88 11.53
N ALA A 726 20.74 34.92 11.02
CA ALA A 726 22.20 35.06 11.03
C ALA A 726 22.84 34.79 12.42
N VAL A 727 22.20 35.29 13.48
CA VAL A 727 22.65 35.11 14.87
C VAL A 727 22.59 33.66 15.37
N ALA A 728 21.72 32.82 14.79
CA ALA A 728 21.47 31.46 15.26
C ALA A 728 22.61 30.48 14.92
N TRP A 729 23.37 30.72 13.84
CA TRP A 729 24.50 29.88 13.43
C TRP A 729 25.50 29.67 14.56
N GLU A 730 26.11 30.74 15.06
CA GLU A 730 27.10 30.67 16.15
C GLU A 730 26.47 30.80 17.54
N GLY A 731 25.23 31.28 17.64
CA GLY A 731 24.53 31.43 18.91
C GLY A 731 23.89 30.14 19.43
N ALA A 732 23.58 29.18 18.55
CA ALA A 732 22.96 27.94 18.97
C ALA A 732 23.27 26.73 18.06
N VAL A 733 23.21 26.85 16.74
CA VAL A 733 23.19 25.69 15.82
C VAL A 733 24.54 24.97 15.76
N LEU A 734 25.65 25.69 15.52
CA LEU A 734 27.00 25.11 15.49
C LEU A 734 27.47 24.65 16.88
N PRO A 735 27.33 25.45 17.97
CA PRO A 735 27.75 25.01 19.30
C PRO A 735 27.00 23.78 19.84
N THR A 736 25.78 23.51 19.35
CA THR A 736 25.01 22.33 19.77
C THR A 736 25.48 21.04 19.07
N ARG A 737 26.17 21.15 17.93
CA ARG A 737 26.63 19.99 17.12
C ARG A 737 28.12 19.66 17.27
N LEU A 738 28.88 20.55 17.92
CA LEU A 738 30.33 20.43 18.06
C LEU A 738 30.74 20.43 19.54
N GLN A 739 31.79 19.70 19.85
CA GLN A 739 32.46 19.81 21.14
C GLN A 739 33.30 21.11 21.14
N ARG A 740 33.10 21.97 22.13
CA ARG A 740 33.93 23.19 22.36
C ARG A 740 34.14 24.05 21.10
N TYR A 741 33.06 24.39 20.39
CA TYR A 741 33.12 25.22 19.19
C TYR A 741 33.99 26.49 19.34
N ASP A 742 35.02 26.60 18.49
CA ASP A 742 35.86 27.79 18.35
C ASP A 742 35.46 28.59 17.09
N PRO A 743 35.08 29.88 17.22
CA PRO A 743 34.73 30.74 16.08
C PRO A 743 35.82 30.87 14.99
N ASN A 744 37.09 30.62 15.33
CA ASN A 744 38.20 30.65 14.37
C ASN A 744 38.13 29.50 13.36
N TRP A 745 37.51 28.36 13.71
CA TRP A 745 37.36 27.26 12.77
C TRP A 745 36.50 27.66 11.58
N LEU A 746 35.35 28.29 11.84
CA LEU A 746 34.46 28.80 10.80
C LEU A 746 35.15 29.88 9.95
N GLU A 747 35.95 30.72 10.60
CA GLU A 747 36.73 31.76 9.92
C GLU A 747 37.72 31.15 8.90
N HIS A 748 38.53 30.18 9.32
CA HIS A 748 39.46 29.49 8.43
C HIS A 748 38.74 28.77 7.28
N THR A 749 37.59 28.16 7.55
CA THR A 749 36.79 27.49 6.52
C THR A 749 36.24 28.49 5.49
N MET A 750 35.76 29.67 5.90
CA MET A 750 35.29 30.71 4.98
C MET A 750 36.44 31.30 4.15
N LEU A 751 37.58 31.60 4.79
CA LEU A 751 38.77 32.13 4.11
C LEU A 751 39.38 31.15 3.10
N SER A 752 39.15 29.84 3.25
CA SER A 752 39.54 28.85 2.25
C SER A 752 38.80 29.00 0.91
N GLY A 753 37.71 29.77 0.90
CA GLY A 753 36.87 30.01 -0.28
C GLY A 753 35.91 28.85 -0.63
N ARG A 754 35.98 27.72 0.08
CA ARG A 754 35.11 26.54 -0.15
C ARG A 754 33.64 26.81 0.16
N TYR A 755 33.37 27.65 1.16
CA TYR A 755 32.02 28.04 1.55
C TYR A 755 31.82 29.54 1.33
N VAL A 756 30.55 29.91 1.20
CA VAL A 756 30.09 31.28 1.11
C VAL A 756 28.86 31.43 1.99
N TRP A 757 28.66 32.61 2.57
CA TRP A 757 27.47 32.92 3.35
C TRP A 757 26.62 33.96 2.62
N GLY A 758 25.30 33.83 2.71
CA GLY A 758 24.39 34.73 2.03
C GLY A 758 22.94 34.28 2.15
N ARG A 759 22.03 35.09 1.60
CA ARG A 759 20.60 34.80 1.58
C ARG A 759 20.23 34.09 0.27
N LEU A 760 19.51 32.97 0.38
CA LEU A 760 19.08 32.04 -0.69
C LEU A 760 17.60 32.15 -1.07
N THR A 761 16.76 32.85 -0.30
CA THR A 761 15.41 33.22 -0.76
C THR A 761 15.18 34.72 -0.71
N PRO A 762 14.40 35.30 -1.65
CA PRO A 762 14.09 36.73 -1.59
C PRO A 762 13.29 37.07 -0.32
N PRO A 763 13.39 38.31 0.21
CA PRO A 763 12.55 38.77 1.32
C PRO A 763 11.06 38.56 1.07
N ALA A 764 10.35 37.96 2.03
CA ALA A 764 8.91 37.76 1.92
C ALA A 764 8.18 39.11 1.96
N ASP A 765 7.32 39.32 0.96
CA ASP A 765 6.40 40.45 0.90
C ASP A 765 5.23 40.17 1.85
N THR A 766 5.15 40.93 2.94
CA THR A 766 4.06 40.82 3.91
C THR A 766 3.33 42.15 3.90
N ASP A 767 2.05 42.12 3.51
CA ASP A 767 1.10 43.24 3.54
C ASP A 767 1.28 44.36 2.51
N GLY A 768 1.80 44.06 1.30
CA GLY A 768 1.80 45.00 0.17
C GLY A 768 2.68 46.25 0.33
N GLU A 769 3.39 46.38 1.46
CA GLU A 769 4.42 47.38 1.68
C GLU A 769 5.81 46.77 1.45
N HIS A 770 6.51 47.31 0.46
CA HIS A 770 7.90 46.94 0.17
C HIS A 770 8.79 47.28 1.40
N ARG A 771 9.24 46.26 2.14
CA ARG A 771 10.15 46.45 3.29
C ARG A 771 11.48 47.05 2.84
N ARG A 772 11.82 48.24 3.37
CA ARG A 772 13.07 48.99 3.10
C ARG A 772 14.32 48.44 3.84
N GLY A 773 14.36 47.13 4.11
CA GLY A 773 15.45 46.49 4.87
C GLY A 773 15.19 46.37 6.38
N GLY A 774 15.76 45.32 7.00
CA GLY A 774 15.63 45.03 8.44
C GLY A 774 16.96 44.60 9.09
N PRO A 775 17.03 44.46 10.42
CA PRO A 775 18.27 44.11 11.12
C PRO A 775 18.85 42.77 10.66
N VAL A 776 20.13 42.76 10.27
CA VAL A 776 20.84 41.56 9.79
C VAL A 776 20.80 40.41 10.80
N LYS A 777 20.75 40.71 12.11
CA LYS A 777 20.64 39.72 13.20
C LYS A 777 19.55 38.67 12.95
N HIS A 778 18.40 39.06 12.39
CA HIS A 778 17.25 38.19 12.16
C HIS A 778 17.05 37.81 10.69
N SER A 779 17.91 38.30 9.79
CA SER A 779 17.87 37.93 8.38
C SER A 779 18.20 36.44 8.20
N PRO A 780 17.44 35.71 7.37
CA PRO A 780 17.79 34.34 7.00
C PRO A 780 19.08 34.36 6.18
N ILE A 781 20.10 33.66 6.67
CA ILE A 781 21.40 33.49 6.04
C ILE A 781 21.69 32.00 6.01
N ALA A 782 22.12 31.50 4.86
CA ALA A 782 22.66 30.15 4.71
C ALA A 782 24.19 30.18 4.64
N LEU A 783 24.79 29.08 5.05
CA LEU A 783 26.16 28.73 4.73
C LEU A 783 26.11 27.70 3.61
N ALA A 784 26.63 28.04 2.44
CA ALA A 784 26.53 27.21 1.25
C ALA A 784 27.90 26.88 0.67
N ARG A 785 28.09 25.68 0.14
CA ARG A 785 29.28 25.31 -0.63
C ARG A 785 29.30 26.12 -1.92
N ARG A 786 30.45 26.74 -2.22
CA ARG A 786 30.62 27.52 -3.44
C ARG A 786 30.45 26.60 -4.65
N GLY A 787 29.57 26.97 -5.58
CA GLY A 787 29.27 26.20 -6.79
C GLY A 787 28.29 25.04 -6.59
N SER A 788 27.61 24.92 -5.43
CA SER A 788 26.56 23.90 -5.27
C SER A 788 25.40 24.14 -6.22
N ALA A 789 24.78 23.07 -6.74
CA ALA A 789 23.58 23.15 -7.57
C ALA A 789 22.41 23.90 -6.89
N LEU A 790 22.29 23.85 -5.56
CA LEU A 790 21.28 24.58 -4.80
C LEU A 790 21.40 26.09 -4.98
N LEU A 791 22.63 26.64 -5.02
CA LEU A 791 22.85 28.06 -5.31
C LEU A 791 22.35 28.42 -6.70
N SER A 792 22.65 27.58 -7.70
CA SER A 792 22.21 27.77 -9.09
C SER A 792 20.68 27.79 -9.18
N PHE A 793 19.98 26.89 -8.49
CA PHE A 793 18.52 26.91 -8.39
C PHE A 793 18.03 28.19 -7.71
N CYS A 794 18.57 28.55 -6.54
CA CYS A 794 18.13 29.74 -5.82
C CYS A 794 18.35 31.04 -6.63
N ALA A 795 19.30 31.07 -7.57
CA ALA A 795 19.48 32.20 -8.48
C ALA A 795 18.22 32.50 -9.30
N THR A 796 17.44 31.49 -9.67
CA THR A 796 16.22 31.64 -10.47
C THR A 796 15.04 32.20 -9.67
N LEU A 797 15.15 32.28 -8.35
CA LEU A 797 14.10 32.78 -7.46
C LEU A 797 14.12 34.31 -7.31
N TRP A 798 15.19 35.00 -7.73
CA TRP A 798 15.32 36.44 -7.55
C TRP A 798 14.64 37.24 -8.68
N PRO A 799 13.95 38.34 -8.34
CA PRO A 799 13.50 39.32 -9.32
C PRO A 799 14.69 40.07 -9.93
N ALA A 800 14.42 40.85 -10.98
CA ALA A 800 15.42 41.73 -11.56
C ALA A 800 15.92 42.75 -10.51
N LEU A 801 17.22 43.04 -10.50
CA LEU A 801 17.83 43.97 -9.54
C LEU A 801 17.15 45.35 -9.50
N SER A 802 16.62 45.82 -10.64
CA SER A 802 15.90 47.09 -10.76
C SER A 802 14.57 47.14 -10.01
N GLU A 803 14.02 45.98 -9.63
CA GLU A 803 12.74 45.87 -8.92
C GLU A 803 12.92 45.88 -7.39
N LEU A 804 14.16 45.86 -6.90
CA LEU A 804 14.44 45.86 -5.46
C LEU A 804 14.40 47.30 -4.90
N PRO A 805 13.75 47.53 -3.74
CA PRO A 805 13.59 48.86 -3.14
C PRO A 805 14.86 49.28 -2.36
N LEU A 806 16.00 49.39 -3.07
CA LEU A 806 17.29 49.73 -2.46
C LEU A 806 17.41 51.23 -2.13
N SER A 807 18.06 51.54 -1.01
CA SER A 807 18.48 52.90 -0.69
C SER A 807 19.53 53.43 -1.68
N SER A 808 19.65 54.75 -1.80
CA SER A 808 20.69 55.38 -2.64
C SER A 808 22.11 54.99 -2.20
N THR A 809 22.31 54.80 -0.89
CA THR A 809 23.56 54.29 -0.31
C THR A 809 23.84 52.85 -0.73
N ALA A 810 22.86 51.95 -0.63
CA ALA A 810 23.02 50.55 -1.02
C ALA A 810 23.23 50.40 -2.54
N ALA A 811 22.48 51.16 -3.35
CA ALA A 811 22.66 51.17 -4.80
C ALA A 811 24.07 51.63 -5.22
N SER A 812 24.59 52.71 -4.59
CA SER A 812 25.94 53.19 -4.87
C SER A 812 27.03 52.17 -4.53
N ILE A 813 26.88 51.43 -3.42
CA ILE A 813 27.81 50.36 -3.04
C ILE A 813 27.74 49.20 -4.06
N LEU A 814 26.52 48.83 -4.47
CA LEU A 814 26.30 47.77 -5.45
C LEU A 814 26.94 48.10 -6.81
N ASP A 815 26.81 49.33 -7.29
CA ASP A 815 27.41 49.79 -8.55
C ASP A 815 28.95 49.73 -8.52
N VAL A 816 29.56 50.09 -7.38
CA VAL A 816 31.00 49.98 -7.20
C VAL A 816 31.45 48.51 -7.22
N LEU A 817 30.75 47.62 -6.51
CA LEU A 817 31.07 46.19 -6.49
C LEU A 817 30.84 45.52 -7.85
N ALA A 818 29.82 45.94 -8.60
CA ALA A 818 29.54 45.45 -9.94
C ALA A 818 30.62 45.86 -10.95
N SER A 819 31.13 47.10 -10.85
CA SER A 819 32.12 47.65 -11.79
C SER A 819 33.57 47.29 -11.44
N ARG A 820 33.91 47.17 -10.15
CA ARG A 820 35.29 46.96 -9.67
C ARG A 820 35.57 45.56 -9.15
N GLY A 821 34.54 44.76 -8.90
CA GLY A 821 34.67 43.43 -8.28
C GLY A 821 34.75 43.52 -6.75
N ALA A 822 35.32 42.49 -6.13
CA ALA A 822 35.39 42.38 -4.67
C ALA A 822 36.47 43.29 -4.07
N LEU A 823 36.10 44.07 -3.05
CA LEU A 823 36.92 45.15 -2.48
C LEU A 823 36.94 45.10 -0.95
N PHE A 824 38.03 45.54 -0.33
CA PHE A 824 38.08 45.70 1.13
C PHE A 824 37.20 46.87 1.59
N PHE A 825 36.82 46.88 2.87
CA PHE A 825 35.95 47.92 3.43
C PHE A 825 36.50 49.34 3.24
N ASP A 826 37.80 49.53 3.47
CA ASP A 826 38.45 50.84 3.32
C ASP A 826 38.48 51.31 1.85
N GLU A 827 38.61 50.38 0.90
CA GLU A 827 38.55 50.68 -0.55
C GLU A 827 37.13 51.09 -0.96
N LEU A 828 36.11 50.37 -0.46
CA LEU A 828 34.71 50.75 -0.66
C LEU A 828 34.42 52.13 -0.09
N GLN A 829 34.95 52.46 1.08
CA GLN A 829 34.82 53.78 1.68
C GLN A 829 35.42 54.87 0.79
N GLN A 830 36.63 54.65 0.25
CA GLN A 830 37.29 55.61 -0.63
C GLN A 830 36.55 55.81 -1.95
N LEU A 831 36.05 54.73 -2.57
CA LEU A 831 35.37 54.76 -3.86
C LEU A 831 33.95 55.34 -3.78
N THR A 832 33.19 54.99 -2.74
CA THR A 832 31.82 55.49 -2.53
C THR A 832 31.78 56.87 -1.87
N ARG A 833 32.86 57.29 -1.20
CA ARG A 833 32.96 58.51 -0.37
C ARG A 833 31.94 58.58 0.77
N LEU A 834 31.38 57.45 1.18
CA LEU A 834 30.48 57.36 2.32
C LEU A 834 31.24 57.39 3.64
N LEU A 835 30.59 57.89 4.70
CA LEU A 835 31.10 57.74 6.07
C LEU A 835 31.01 56.26 6.50
N PRO A 836 31.79 55.82 7.51
CA PRO A 836 31.79 54.41 7.93
C PRO A 836 30.42 53.86 8.33
N THR A 837 29.61 54.66 9.04
CA THR A 837 28.28 54.23 9.51
C THR A 837 27.28 54.03 8.36
N PRO A 838 27.08 55.00 7.42
CA PRO A 838 26.24 54.76 6.23
C PRO A 838 26.75 53.62 5.33
N LEU A 839 28.06 53.41 5.24
CA LEU A 839 28.63 52.29 4.49
C LEU A 839 28.30 50.95 5.13
N GLU A 840 28.41 50.85 6.47
CA GLU A 840 28.01 49.66 7.23
C GLU A 840 26.50 49.39 7.12
N GLU A 841 25.67 50.44 7.23
CA GLU A 841 24.21 50.33 7.06
C GLU A 841 23.82 49.89 5.64
N GLY A 842 24.46 50.47 4.61
CA GLY A 842 24.23 50.08 3.22
C GLY A 842 24.68 48.65 2.92
N LEU A 843 25.82 48.19 3.46
CA LEU A 843 26.23 46.78 3.37
C LEU A 843 25.24 45.87 4.11
N GLY A 844 24.74 46.27 5.28
CA GLY A 844 23.71 45.55 6.01
C GLY A 844 22.41 45.39 5.22
N GLU A 845 21.99 46.43 4.51
CA GLU A 845 20.84 46.40 3.60
C GLU A 845 21.08 45.44 2.41
N LEU A 846 22.25 45.52 1.78
CA LEU A 846 22.61 44.60 0.70
C LEU A 846 22.68 43.14 1.17
N VAL A 847 23.16 42.88 2.39
CA VAL A 847 23.12 41.54 3.01
C VAL A 847 21.67 41.10 3.25
N PHE A 848 20.79 41.98 3.72
CA PHE A 848 19.37 41.68 3.93
C PHE A 848 18.67 41.22 2.63
N PHE A 849 19.00 41.84 1.50
CA PHE A 849 18.52 41.44 0.16
C PHE A 849 19.32 40.28 -0.46
N GLY A 850 20.40 39.83 0.18
CA GLY A 850 21.27 38.76 -0.31
C GLY A 850 22.18 39.14 -1.47
N LEU A 851 22.45 40.41 -1.71
CA LEU A 851 23.19 40.85 -2.89
C LEU A 851 24.72 40.79 -2.71
N VAL A 852 25.19 40.82 -1.46
CA VAL A 852 26.62 40.83 -1.13
C VAL A 852 26.98 39.76 -0.10
N THR A 853 28.24 39.38 -0.12
CA THR A 853 28.90 38.47 0.82
C THR A 853 30.30 39.00 1.11
N ALA A 854 31.03 38.37 2.05
CA ALA A 854 32.43 38.69 2.33
C ALA A 854 33.28 37.42 2.48
N ASP A 855 34.59 37.53 2.23
CA ASP A 855 35.54 36.42 2.35
C ASP A 855 35.56 35.78 3.76
N SER A 856 35.21 36.57 4.78
CA SER A 856 35.24 36.19 6.20
C SER A 856 33.84 36.22 6.83
N PHE A 857 33.61 35.35 7.82
CA PHE A 857 32.39 35.41 8.64
C PHE A 857 32.41 36.59 9.62
N ASN A 858 33.58 37.18 9.90
CA ASN A 858 33.72 38.38 10.73
C ASN A 858 32.93 39.57 10.18
N GLY A 859 32.77 39.67 8.85
CA GLY A 859 31.92 40.69 8.24
C GLY A 859 30.48 40.59 8.68
N LEU A 860 29.93 39.36 8.73
CA LEU A 860 28.58 39.13 9.23
C LEU A 860 28.48 39.35 10.74
N ARG A 861 29.47 38.90 11.53
CA ARG A 861 29.55 39.19 12.98
C ARG A 861 29.51 40.70 13.25
N ALA A 862 30.21 41.47 12.42
CA ALA A 862 30.22 42.93 12.46
C ALA A 862 28.92 43.58 11.97
N LEU A 863 27.93 42.84 11.49
CA LEU A 863 26.60 43.38 11.15
C LEU A 863 25.50 42.93 12.11
N LEU A 864 25.78 42.01 13.04
CA LEU A 864 24.78 41.54 14.02
C LEU A 864 24.33 42.62 15.02
N VAL A 865 25.21 43.58 15.32
CA VAL A 865 24.92 44.72 16.21
C VAL A 865 25.03 46.01 15.38
N PRO A 866 23.96 46.82 15.26
CA PRO A 866 24.01 48.05 14.48
C PRO A 866 25.11 49.01 14.96
N ALA A 867 25.81 49.64 14.02
CA ALA A 867 26.87 50.62 14.30
C ALA A 867 26.44 51.70 15.31
N SER A 868 25.22 52.21 15.18
CA SER A 868 24.64 53.23 16.08
C SER A 868 24.52 52.78 17.54
N LYS A 869 24.34 51.48 17.79
CA LYS A 869 24.20 50.90 19.14
C LYS A 869 25.54 50.49 19.76
N ARG A 870 26.63 50.43 18.99
CA ARG A 870 27.98 50.10 19.50
C ARG A 870 28.61 51.21 20.34
N ASN A 871 28.28 52.47 20.06
CA ASN A 871 28.89 53.63 20.71
C ASN A 871 28.10 54.15 21.93
N GLY A 872 26.92 53.60 22.22
CA GLY A 872 26.01 54.09 23.25
C GLY A 872 25.87 53.17 24.47
N ARG A 873 26.91 53.06 25.32
CA ARG A 873 26.79 52.69 26.76
C ARG A 873 28.06 53.06 27.54
N GLY A 874 27.82 53.67 28.71
CA GLY A 874 28.70 54.64 29.37
C GLY A 874 29.98 54.16 30.06
N ARG A 875 30.73 55.16 30.52
CA ARG A 875 31.96 55.13 31.32
C ARG A 875 31.90 54.14 32.49
N ARG A 876 32.68 53.05 32.44
CA ARG A 876 33.52 52.47 33.53
C ARG A 876 33.99 51.06 33.14
N GLY A 877 35.29 50.90 32.95
CA GLY A 877 35.98 49.60 32.80
C GLY A 877 37.01 49.57 31.64
N PRO A 878 38.21 49.00 31.82
CA PRO A 878 39.19 48.86 30.73
C PRO A 878 38.63 47.85 29.71
N ARG A 879 38.33 48.34 28.50
CA ARG A 879 37.67 47.59 27.44
C ARG A 879 38.64 46.60 26.80
N ALA A 880 38.24 45.34 26.71
CA ALA A 880 38.73 44.47 25.64
C ALA A 880 38.28 45.10 24.29
N PRO A 881 39.17 45.26 23.30
CA PRO A 881 38.79 45.76 21.99
C PRO A 881 37.70 44.85 21.39
N LEU A 882 36.73 45.43 20.68
CA LEU A 882 35.78 44.68 19.86
C LEU A 882 36.61 43.83 18.88
N ARG A 883 36.68 42.51 19.10
CA ARG A 883 37.52 41.57 18.33
C ARG A 883 37.16 41.51 16.85
N PHE A 884 35.94 41.90 16.47
CA PHE A 884 35.41 41.79 15.11
C PHE A 884 34.87 43.15 14.65
N GLY A 885 35.41 43.68 13.55
CA GLY A 885 34.99 44.93 12.94
C GLY A 885 34.99 44.83 11.42
N MET A 886 34.33 45.77 10.72
CA MET A 886 34.13 45.70 9.27
C MET A 886 35.44 45.59 8.45
N ALA A 887 36.56 46.11 8.97
CA ALA A 887 37.89 45.98 8.36
C ALA A 887 38.43 44.53 8.35
N HIS A 888 37.95 43.68 9.26
CA HIS A 888 38.34 42.27 9.36
C HIS A 888 37.43 41.33 8.55
N ALA A 889 36.50 41.88 7.76
CA ALA A 889 35.59 41.11 6.90
C ALA A 889 36.27 40.52 5.65
N GLY A 890 37.54 40.84 5.40
CA GLY A 890 38.18 40.56 4.12
C GLY A 890 37.59 41.43 3.01
N ARG A 891 37.50 40.89 1.79
CA ARG A 891 36.87 41.59 0.66
C ARG A 891 35.37 41.35 0.67
N TRP A 892 34.60 42.41 0.50
CA TRP A 892 33.17 42.39 0.20
C TRP A 892 32.99 42.22 -1.30
N GLY A 893 32.07 41.34 -1.71
CA GLY A 893 31.81 41.06 -3.11
C GLY A 893 30.35 40.76 -3.37
N LEU A 894 29.95 40.77 -4.64
CA LEU A 894 28.62 40.32 -5.05
C LEU A 894 28.42 38.84 -4.71
N PHE A 895 27.28 38.52 -4.10
CA PHE A 895 26.90 37.14 -3.83
C PHE A 895 26.42 36.49 -5.13
N ARG A 896 27.35 35.83 -5.83
CA ARG A 896 27.07 35.10 -7.07
C ARG A 896 26.43 33.75 -6.74
N ARG A 897 25.15 33.63 -7.08
CA ARG A 897 24.37 32.39 -6.94
C ARG A 897 24.56 31.42 -8.10
N SER A 898 25.03 31.89 -9.24
CA SER A 898 25.34 31.06 -10.42
C SER A 898 26.82 31.19 -10.77
N GLY A 899 27.42 30.09 -11.23
CA GLY A 899 28.77 30.08 -11.80
C GLY A 899 28.83 30.99 -13.03
N ALA A 900 29.76 31.94 -13.04
CA ALA A 900 29.92 32.84 -14.17
C ALA A 900 30.49 32.09 -15.38
N GLY A 901 29.66 31.77 -16.38
CA GLY A 901 30.12 31.43 -17.74
C GLY A 901 30.04 29.96 -18.18
N GLU A 902 29.48 29.05 -17.39
CA GLU A 902 29.18 27.69 -17.85
C GLU A 902 27.67 27.57 -18.19
N PRO A 903 27.30 26.84 -19.25
CA PRO A 903 25.89 26.60 -19.58
C PRO A 903 25.19 26.07 -18.32
N ALA A 904 23.99 26.58 -18.04
CA ALA A 904 23.19 26.16 -16.89
C ALA A 904 23.26 24.64 -16.76
N ASP A 905 23.76 24.16 -15.61
CA ASP A 905 23.78 22.74 -15.28
C ASP A 905 22.44 22.13 -15.69
N ASP A 906 22.48 20.97 -16.34
CA ASP A 906 21.27 20.25 -16.72
C ASP A 906 20.29 20.26 -15.53
N PRO A 907 19.05 20.77 -15.69
CA PRO A 907 18.09 20.89 -14.59
C PRO A 907 17.89 19.57 -13.83
N GLN A 908 18.06 18.42 -14.49
CA GLN A 908 18.00 17.14 -13.80
C GLN A 908 19.20 16.89 -12.89
N SER A 909 20.40 17.26 -13.31
CA SER A 909 21.62 17.18 -12.50
C SER A 909 21.50 18.02 -11.22
N VAL A 910 20.90 19.22 -11.32
CA VAL A 910 20.61 20.06 -10.14
C VAL A 910 19.67 19.36 -9.16
N LEU A 911 18.60 18.75 -9.67
CA LEU A 911 17.64 18.01 -8.84
C LEU A 911 18.29 16.81 -8.13
N VAL A 912 19.19 16.09 -8.81
CA VAL A 912 19.92 14.95 -8.25
C VAL A 912 20.81 15.39 -7.09
N GLU A 913 21.60 16.45 -7.26
CA GLU A 913 22.44 16.97 -6.19
C GLU A 913 21.61 17.43 -4.98
N VAL A 914 20.51 18.16 -5.22
CA VAL A 914 19.62 18.61 -4.14
C VAL A 914 18.96 17.41 -3.44
N ALA A 915 18.54 16.39 -4.18
CA ALA A 915 17.99 15.15 -3.62
C ALA A 915 18.99 14.46 -2.69
N HIS A 916 20.26 14.31 -3.10
CA HIS A 916 21.32 13.75 -2.27
C HIS A 916 21.62 14.62 -1.04
N LEU A 917 21.60 15.95 -1.19
CA LEU A 917 21.78 16.89 -0.08
C LEU A 917 20.69 16.71 0.99
N LEU A 918 19.42 16.59 0.59
CA LEU A 918 18.30 16.35 1.51
C LEU A 918 18.41 14.98 2.18
N LEU A 919 18.77 13.94 1.43
CA LEU A 919 19.01 12.60 1.94
C LEU A 919 20.17 12.57 2.95
N ARG A 920 21.26 13.30 2.70
CA ARG A 920 22.38 13.43 3.64
C ARG A 920 21.96 14.20 4.89
N ARG A 921 21.14 15.24 4.75
CA ARG A 921 20.67 16.07 5.87
C ARG A 921 19.74 15.34 6.82
N TYR A 922 18.78 14.60 6.28
CA TYR A 922 17.71 13.98 7.07
C TYR A 922 17.82 12.46 7.19
N GLY A 923 18.63 11.80 6.37
CA GLY A 923 18.73 10.34 6.29
C GLY A 923 17.53 9.72 5.57
N VAL A 924 16.33 10.02 6.08
CA VAL A 924 15.02 9.71 5.48
C VAL A 924 14.32 11.01 5.12
N VAL A 925 13.96 11.16 3.85
CA VAL A 925 13.22 12.31 3.34
C VAL A 925 11.74 11.96 3.25
N VAL A 926 10.95 12.73 4.00
CA VAL A 926 9.48 12.79 3.91
C VAL A 926 9.06 14.22 3.60
N ARG A 927 7.98 14.42 2.85
CA ARG A 927 7.50 15.77 2.51
C ARG A 927 7.36 16.69 3.73
N ALA A 928 6.92 16.14 4.86
CA ALA A 928 6.74 16.87 6.12
C ALA A 928 8.05 17.50 6.63
N VAL A 929 9.19 16.81 6.58
CA VAL A 929 10.46 17.38 7.09
C VAL A 929 10.94 18.58 6.25
N LEU A 930 10.55 18.63 4.98
CA LEU A 930 10.91 19.73 4.08
C LEU A 930 10.13 21.01 4.32
N GLU A 931 9.07 21.00 5.14
CA GLU A 931 8.39 22.23 5.52
C GLU A 931 9.32 23.24 6.20
N ARG A 932 10.43 22.76 6.80
CA ARG A 932 11.46 23.60 7.40
C ARG A 932 12.42 24.25 6.42
N GLU A 933 12.53 23.73 5.21
CA GLU A 933 13.47 24.19 4.18
C GLU A 933 12.96 25.44 3.45
N GLY A 934 11.64 25.70 3.52
CA GLY A 934 11.02 26.89 2.94
C GLY A 934 11.05 26.90 1.41
N ARG A 935 11.30 28.07 0.82
CA ARG A 935 11.30 28.29 -0.65
C ARG A 935 12.66 28.06 -1.31
N SER A 936 13.67 27.65 -0.54
CA SER A 936 15.04 27.43 -1.04
C SER A 936 15.16 26.17 -1.92
N LEU A 937 14.19 25.26 -1.85
CA LEU A 937 14.19 24.00 -2.57
C LEU A 937 13.37 24.01 -3.86
N PRO A 938 13.73 23.16 -4.84
CA PRO A 938 12.85 22.81 -5.95
C PRO A 938 11.49 22.27 -5.46
N PRO A 939 10.43 22.39 -6.28
CA PRO A 939 9.13 21.85 -5.95
C PRO A 939 9.19 20.36 -5.60
N TRP A 940 8.49 19.95 -4.53
CA TRP A 940 8.45 18.54 -4.08
C TRP A 940 8.14 17.55 -5.20
N ARG A 941 7.30 17.94 -6.17
CA ARG A 941 6.94 17.10 -7.33
C ARG A 941 8.16 16.74 -8.19
N GLU A 942 9.09 17.68 -8.39
CA GLU A 942 10.30 17.46 -9.18
C GLU A 942 11.32 16.60 -8.40
N LEU A 943 11.47 16.88 -7.11
CA LEU A 943 12.27 16.05 -6.20
C LEU A 943 11.73 14.62 -6.11
N LEU A 944 10.42 14.44 -6.06
CA LEU A 944 9.77 13.13 -5.99
C LEU A 944 10.12 12.26 -7.21
N ARG A 945 10.08 12.83 -8.42
CA ARG A 945 10.51 12.12 -9.64
C ARG A 945 11.99 11.80 -9.62
N CYS A 946 12.81 12.70 -9.08
CA CYS A 946 14.24 12.46 -8.91
C CYS A 946 14.48 11.28 -7.96
N PHE A 947 13.80 11.25 -6.81
CA PHE A 947 13.90 10.16 -5.84
C PHE A 947 13.48 8.82 -6.43
N ARG A 948 12.36 8.76 -7.18
CA ARG A 948 11.93 7.53 -7.87
C ARG A 948 12.97 7.03 -8.87
N ARG A 949 13.62 7.94 -9.62
CA ARG A 949 14.71 7.56 -10.54
C ARG A 949 15.94 7.04 -9.82
N LEU A 950 16.34 7.68 -8.72
CA LEU A 950 17.45 7.21 -7.88
C LEU A 950 17.13 5.86 -7.22
N GLU A 951 15.87 5.62 -6.86
CA GLU A 951 15.40 4.35 -6.34
C GLU A 951 15.42 3.26 -7.42
N ALA A 952 14.95 3.57 -8.63
CA ALA A 952 14.98 2.66 -9.77
C ALA A 952 16.43 2.24 -10.11
N ARG A 953 17.41 3.12 -9.92
CA ARG A 953 18.85 2.82 -10.05
C ARG A 953 19.41 2.01 -8.88
N GLY A 954 18.67 1.87 -7.78
CA GLY A 954 19.10 1.17 -6.57
C GLY A 954 20.04 1.99 -5.67
N GLU A 955 20.24 3.27 -5.95
CA GLU A 955 21.10 4.17 -5.16
C GLU A 955 20.45 4.52 -3.82
N ILE A 956 19.12 4.62 -3.81
CA ILE A 956 18.32 4.89 -2.62
C ILE A 956 17.20 3.85 -2.48
N ARG A 957 16.51 3.86 -1.34
CA ARG A 957 15.36 2.99 -1.09
C ARG A 957 14.12 3.84 -0.88
N GLY A 958 13.05 3.57 -1.62
CA GLY A 958 11.72 4.06 -1.33
C GLY A 958 10.97 3.06 -0.44
N GLY A 959 10.04 3.58 0.35
CA GLY A 959 9.25 2.75 1.25
C GLY A 959 8.56 3.55 2.33
N ARG A 960 8.02 2.84 3.32
CA ARG A 960 7.45 3.45 4.52
C ARG A 960 8.39 3.21 5.69
N PHE A 961 9.29 4.15 5.93
CA PHE A 961 10.31 4.05 6.97
C PHE A 961 9.86 4.64 8.30
N VAL A 962 8.98 5.65 8.28
CA VAL A 962 8.47 6.35 9.45
C VAL A 962 6.95 6.38 9.42
N ASP A 963 6.32 6.09 10.56
CA ASP A 963 4.86 6.05 10.65
C ASP A 963 4.23 7.44 10.88
N GLY A 964 2.95 7.57 10.56
CA GLY A 964 2.15 8.77 10.75
C GLY A 964 2.38 9.88 9.72
N PHE A 965 3.08 9.60 8.61
CA PHE A 965 3.18 10.49 7.45
C PHE A 965 2.50 9.91 6.22
N SER A 966 1.75 10.74 5.50
CA SER A 966 1.21 10.41 4.19
C SER A 966 2.20 10.77 3.08
N GLY A 967 2.15 9.99 1.99
CA GLY A 967 3.05 10.16 0.84
C GLY A 967 4.29 9.27 0.88
N GLU A 968 5.05 9.32 -0.20
CA GLU A 968 6.27 8.52 -0.41
C GLU A 968 7.42 9.03 0.47
N GLN A 969 8.27 8.09 0.89
CA GLN A 969 9.44 8.35 1.72
C GLN A 969 10.65 7.67 1.09
N PHE A 970 11.81 8.33 1.18
CA PHE A 970 13.04 7.85 0.58
C PHE A 970 14.18 7.92 1.56
N ALA A 971 15.05 6.92 1.57
CA ALA A 971 16.15 6.82 2.50
C ALA A 971 17.45 6.38 1.80
N LEU A 972 18.58 6.86 2.32
CA LEU A 972 19.88 6.28 1.97
C LEU A 972 19.98 4.87 2.56
N PRO A 973 20.58 3.89 1.84
CA PRO A 973 20.77 2.54 2.37
C PRO A 973 21.51 2.51 3.72
N GLU A 974 22.48 3.40 3.91
CA GLU A 974 23.24 3.55 5.16
C GLU A 974 22.45 4.19 6.32
N ALA A 975 21.40 4.95 6.02
CA ALA A 975 20.56 5.56 7.05
C ALA A 975 19.59 4.54 7.69
N ILE A 976 19.25 3.46 6.97
CA ILE A 976 18.27 2.47 7.42
C ILE A 976 18.76 1.68 8.66
N PRO A 977 20.01 1.17 8.73
CA PRO A 977 20.53 0.55 9.95
C PRO A 977 20.49 1.49 11.16
N ALA A 978 20.96 2.73 10.99
CA ALA A 978 20.97 3.73 12.07
C ALA A 978 19.54 4.09 12.55
N LEU A 979 18.57 4.16 11.64
CA LEU A 979 17.15 4.35 11.98
C LEU A 979 16.61 3.16 12.79
N ARG A 980 17.03 1.94 12.48
CA ARG A 980 16.62 0.73 13.20
C ARG A 980 17.27 0.62 14.58
N ASP A 981 18.53 1.04 14.71
CA ASP A 981 19.21 1.07 16.00
C ASP A 981 18.56 2.07 16.94
N ALA A 982 18.14 3.23 16.42
CA ALA A 982 17.38 4.22 17.19
C ALA A 982 16.07 3.66 17.78
N ARG A 983 15.43 2.66 17.16
CA ARG A 983 14.24 1.96 17.70
C ARG A 983 14.57 1.05 18.89
N ARG A 984 15.78 0.47 18.93
CA ARG A 984 16.20 -0.48 19.99
C ARG A 984 16.70 0.23 21.23
N GLU A 985 17.25 1.43 21.07
CA GLU A 985 17.79 2.23 22.15
C GLU A 985 16.70 2.97 22.94
N GLN A 986 16.75 2.85 24.27
CA GLN A 986 15.99 3.68 25.19
C GLN A 986 16.90 4.79 25.73
N ASP A 987 16.77 5.97 25.14
CA ASP A 987 17.56 7.15 25.51
C ASP A 987 16.62 8.23 26.10
N GLU A 988 16.75 8.48 27.40
CA GLU A 988 15.95 9.47 28.12
C GLU A 988 16.68 10.81 28.34
N ALA A 989 17.81 11.05 27.66
CA ALA A 989 18.55 12.30 27.79
C ALA A 989 17.69 13.52 27.40
N LEU A 990 17.78 14.59 28.20
CA LEU A 990 17.12 15.87 27.92
C LEU A 990 18.02 16.71 27.00
N LEU A 991 17.53 16.99 25.80
CA LEU A 991 18.26 17.77 24.79
C LEU A 991 17.56 19.10 24.52
N VAL A 992 18.31 20.20 24.61
CA VAL A 992 17.80 21.56 24.35
C VAL A 992 18.19 21.99 22.94
N LEU A 993 17.21 22.44 22.16
CA LEU A 993 17.39 23.00 20.83
C LEU A 993 16.90 24.45 20.77
N SER A 994 17.56 25.25 19.93
CA SER A 994 16.99 26.52 19.47
C SER A 994 15.79 26.24 18.58
N ALA A 995 14.73 27.03 18.70
CA ALA A 995 13.61 26.88 17.79
C ALA A 995 13.97 27.28 16.33
N ALA A 996 15.05 28.03 16.14
CA ALA A 996 15.61 28.34 14.82
C ALA A 996 16.42 27.17 14.21
N ASP A 997 16.63 26.08 14.96
CA ASP A 997 17.35 24.90 14.48
C ASP A 997 16.55 24.13 13.41
N PRO A 998 17.19 23.53 12.38
CA PRO A 998 16.51 22.67 11.40
C PRO A 998 15.75 21.50 12.04
N LEU A 999 16.19 21.03 13.21
CA LEU A 999 15.53 19.97 13.96
C LEU A 999 14.37 20.45 14.85
N ASN A 1000 13.94 21.71 14.77
CA ASN A 1000 12.68 22.13 15.37
C ASN A 1000 11.50 21.62 14.52
N LEU A 1001 11.22 20.31 14.62
CA LEU A 1001 10.15 19.63 13.91
C LEU A 1001 8.89 19.41 14.77
N THR A 1002 8.78 20.14 15.87
CA THR A 1002 7.60 20.12 16.76
C THR A 1002 6.36 20.62 16.03
N GLY A 1003 5.29 19.81 16.00
CA GLY A 1003 4.06 20.10 15.24
C GLY A 1003 4.22 19.93 13.71
N ILE A 1004 5.32 19.31 13.28
CA ILE A 1004 5.59 18.90 11.89
C ILE A 1004 5.77 17.38 11.84
N VAL A 1005 6.80 16.87 12.54
CA VAL A 1005 7.08 15.44 12.65
C VAL A 1005 6.48 14.84 13.91
N THR A 1006 6.68 15.49 15.06
CA THR A 1006 6.09 15.05 16.32
C THR A 1006 4.75 15.74 16.54
N PRO A 1007 3.74 15.06 17.11
CA PRO A 1007 2.41 15.64 17.30
C PRO A 1007 2.46 16.78 18.32
N GLY A 1008 1.50 17.72 18.21
CA GLY A 1008 1.36 18.87 19.11
C GLY A 1008 1.46 20.22 18.41
N ASP A 1009 1.40 21.30 19.21
CA ASP A 1009 1.44 22.67 18.70
C ASP A 1009 2.80 23.03 18.11
N ARG A 1010 2.80 23.74 16.97
CA ARG A 1010 4.03 24.21 16.34
C ARG A 1010 4.75 25.23 17.21
N VAL A 1011 6.06 25.05 17.36
CA VAL A 1011 6.92 26.04 18.00
C VAL A 1011 7.50 26.99 16.94
N PRO A 1012 7.18 28.30 17.00
CA PRO A 1012 7.70 29.26 16.03
C PRO A 1012 9.23 29.31 16.02
N ALA A 1013 9.82 29.29 14.82
CA ALA A 1013 11.28 29.29 14.63
C ALA A 1013 11.89 30.69 14.81
N LEU A 1014 11.77 31.21 16.02
CA LEU A 1014 12.40 32.45 16.44
C LEU A 1014 13.66 32.15 17.25
N VAL A 1015 14.66 33.02 17.13
CA VAL A 1015 15.98 32.87 17.76
C VAL A 1015 15.90 32.71 19.28
N ASP A 1016 14.95 33.37 19.93
CA ASP A 1016 14.82 33.38 21.39
C ASP A 1016 14.01 32.19 21.94
N ASN A 1017 13.30 31.49 21.06
CA ASN A 1017 12.50 30.33 21.43
C ASN A 1017 13.39 29.09 21.57
N ARG A 1018 13.03 28.18 22.49
CA ARG A 1018 13.77 26.94 22.78
C ARG A 1018 12.82 25.76 22.89
N VAL A 1019 13.28 24.56 22.57
CA VAL A 1019 12.51 23.30 22.71
C VAL A 1019 13.37 22.27 23.42
N VAL A 1020 12.79 21.51 24.35
CA VAL A 1020 13.44 20.37 25.02
C VAL A 1020 12.84 19.06 24.52
N TYR A 1021 13.70 18.14 24.10
CA TYR A 1021 13.35 16.78 23.70
C TYR A 1021 13.80 15.75 24.75
N ARG A 1022 13.01 14.70 24.94
CA ARG A 1022 13.34 13.50 25.73
C ARG A 1022 13.03 12.27 24.90
N GLY A 1023 14.03 11.48 24.55
CA GLY A 1023 13.85 10.28 23.71
C GLY A 1023 13.12 10.54 22.40
N GLY A 1024 13.32 11.70 21.79
CA GLY A 1024 12.65 12.13 20.55
C GLY A 1024 11.27 12.77 20.72
N VAL A 1025 10.72 12.83 21.94
CA VAL A 1025 9.44 13.49 22.23
C VAL A 1025 9.68 14.91 22.75
N PRO A 1026 9.03 15.95 22.20
CA PRO A 1026 9.12 17.32 22.73
C PRO A 1026 8.36 17.43 24.05
N VAL A 1027 9.05 17.86 25.12
CA VAL A 1027 8.49 17.86 26.49
C VAL A 1027 8.06 19.27 26.92
N ALA A 1028 8.87 20.28 26.59
CA ALA A 1028 8.63 21.67 26.93
C ALA A 1028 9.24 22.61 25.88
N ALA A 1029 8.66 23.80 25.74
CA ALA A 1029 9.19 24.84 24.86
C ALA A 1029 9.11 26.20 25.55
N ARG A 1030 10.09 27.07 25.30
CA ARG A 1030 10.04 28.48 25.69
C ARG A 1030 9.64 29.31 24.47
N VAL A 1031 8.50 29.99 24.54
CA VAL A 1031 7.96 30.79 23.44
C VAL A 1031 7.63 32.19 23.97
N GLY A 1032 8.25 33.23 23.40
CA GLY A 1032 8.00 34.61 23.83
C GLY A 1032 8.41 34.88 25.29
N GLY A 1033 9.37 34.11 25.82
CA GLY A 1033 9.84 34.22 27.20
C GLY A 1033 9.11 33.31 28.19
N GLU A 1034 7.91 32.84 27.86
CA GLU A 1034 7.10 31.93 28.69
C GLU A 1034 7.43 30.47 28.42
N VAL A 1035 7.42 29.64 29.46
CA VAL A 1035 7.63 28.18 29.34
C VAL A 1035 6.27 27.51 29.16
N ARG A 1036 6.08 26.84 28.02
CA ARG A 1036 4.91 26.04 27.67
C ARG A 1036 5.24 24.55 27.79
N ARG A 1037 4.30 23.80 28.34
CA ARG A 1037 4.40 22.34 28.49
C ARG A 1037 3.77 21.66 27.28
N LEU A 1038 4.50 20.71 26.70
CA LEU A 1038 4.05 19.96 25.52
C LEU A 1038 3.67 18.51 25.87
N ASP A 1039 4.29 17.91 26.90
CA ASP A 1039 3.95 16.58 27.40
C ASP A 1039 3.44 16.63 28.85
N ARG A 1040 2.25 16.06 29.10
CA ARG A 1040 1.61 16.02 30.42
C ARG A 1040 2.27 15.03 31.39
N SER A 1041 2.99 14.01 30.89
CA SER A 1041 3.59 12.95 31.72
C SER A 1041 4.84 13.39 32.53
N ALA A 1042 5.49 14.49 32.16
CA ALA A 1042 6.81 14.89 32.68
C ALA A 1042 6.77 15.79 33.93
N ALA A 1043 5.89 15.52 34.91
CA ALA A 1043 5.70 16.41 36.06
C ALA A 1043 6.88 16.43 37.05
N SER A 1044 7.73 15.41 37.06
CA SER A 1044 8.79 15.24 38.05
C SER A 1044 10.10 16.01 37.78
N ILE A 1045 10.25 16.68 36.62
CA ILE A 1045 11.54 17.25 36.15
C ILE A 1045 11.48 18.79 35.93
N GLU A 1046 10.46 19.46 36.47
CA GLU A 1046 10.08 20.84 36.12
C GLU A 1046 11.18 21.89 36.38
N SER A 1047 11.89 21.80 37.52
CA SER A 1047 13.00 22.71 37.84
C SER A 1047 14.19 22.57 36.89
N ALA A 1048 14.46 21.36 36.39
CA ALA A 1048 15.57 21.12 35.47
C ALA A 1048 15.23 21.62 34.05
N LEU A 1049 13.97 21.51 33.63
CA LEU A 1049 13.48 22.02 32.35
C LEU A 1049 13.59 23.56 32.27
N ASP A 1050 13.17 24.28 33.32
CA ASP A 1050 13.25 25.75 33.33
C ASP A 1050 14.71 26.25 33.35
N GLN A 1051 15.60 25.55 34.06
CA GLN A 1051 17.03 25.86 34.04
C GLN A 1051 17.65 25.64 32.65
N LEU A 1052 17.32 24.52 32.00
CA LEU A 1052 17.80 24.16 30.67
C LEU A 1052 17.31 25.14 29.59
N LEU A 1053 16.05 25.56 29.65
CA LEU A 1053 15.46 26.54 28.72
C LEU A 1053 16.01 27.96 28.88
N ARG A 1054 16.64 28.27 30.02
CA ARG A 1054 17.29 29.56 30.30
C ARG A 1054 18.80 29.53 30.07
N GLN A 1055 19.40 28.35 29.88
CA GLN A 1055 20.82 28.20 29.68
C GLN A 1055 21.26 28.80 28.33
N SER A 1056 22.29 29.65 28.35
CA SER A 1056 22.89 30.19 27.14
C SER A 1056 23.77 29.13 26.48
N ILE A 1057 23.41 28.75 25.26
CA ILE A 1057 24.16 27.84 24.39
C ILE A 1057 25.37 28.55 23.74
N ALA A 1058 25.35 29.90 23.70
CA ALA A 1058 26.34 30.71 23.01
C ALA A 1058 27.74 30.63 23.67
N PRO A 1059 28.82 30.52 22.86
CA PRO A 1059 30.19 30.60 23.34
C PRO A 1059 30.44 31.90 24.12
N ALA A 1060 31.18 31.81 25.23
CA ALA A 1060 31.42 32.95 26.11
C ALA A 1060 32.02 34.16 25.37
N GLU A 1061 32.89 33.91 24.39
CA GLU A 1061 33.57 34.92 23.58
C GLU A 1061 32.62 35.72 22.67
N LEU A 1062 31.47 35.16 22.30
CA LEU A 1062 30.51 35.76 21.38
C LEU A 1062 29.29 36.38 22.08
N ARG A 1063 29.10 36.16 23.39
CA ARG A 1063 27.91 36.61 24.12
C ARG A 1063 27.64 38.12 23.99
N GLY A 1064 28.67 38.95 23.94
CA GLY A 1064 28.52 40.40 23.78
C GLY A 1064 27.92 40.84 22.43
N TYR A 1065 28.07 40.03 21.39
CA TYR A 1065 27.57 40.31 20.03
C TYR A 1065 26.23 39.63 19.75
N LEU A 1066 25.95 38.53 20.46
CA LEU A 1066 24.74 37.74 20.29
C LEU A 1066 23.59 38.21 21.20
N ALA A 1067 23.91 38.96 22.27
CA ALA A 1067 22.96 39.50 23.25
C ALA A 1067 21.87 40.42 22.65
#